data_AF-A0AAD8JGG1-F1
#
_entry.id   AF-A0AAD8JGG1-F1
#
_cell.length_a   1.000
_cell.length_b   1.000
_cell.length_c   1.000
_cell.angle_alpha   90.00
_cell.angle_beta   90.00
_cell.angle_gamma   90.00
#
_symmetry.space_group_name_H-M   'P 1'
#
loop_
_entity.id
_entity.type
_entity.pdbx_description
1 polymer ?
#
loop_
_entity_poly.entity_id
_entity_poly.type
_entity_poly.pdbx_seq_one_letter_code
_entity_poly.pdbx_strand_id
1 'polypeptide(L)'
;MGSRVKKKRRVLETEKDRISRLPDDLIHKILSFVDAKEAVQTSVFSKRWKLVWTTLPFLNIGEYVNCSPWHSQSNFIYRVLEYRHRNSNILELSLCVSKDGLTKGLLKQFLAYAISRNLETLSLVLNCKHMSYKLSTLSSRLLKKLTLGVKLEDFESESNCWDLPALTYLCLKRPGLDGTHKLPESCLTCLPALRTLCLDDWDLSKSSFSFSLPNLTSLRLSGCSRLSAQVWNFPALLSLVLEDVYLRCGVMFSKLVNLQNLTLSMVKFPLFQLFSLSLPQLLNLNIRTSCSDSNSCINLSTPKLLNFTSVGVFLISLEAPELENVSVKLQGWFVNIEWIYRKHYYRRFWNMLSQLANAKNLTFDLESIEALSAISDDLASKPSPFHNLKYVKLPQDYNESSISTALRSYLLGGSSRGTIVTSPPRNTIPCTEEHVVEDSVVDADRVRDIDAPLEEIGKDPVSTSRGNRYFGLWLGHKVNYEFVGLLDRIMHQYPETFENFTKKKKKLCTMNLNMFCTSVNDFTKISMSEVDSEMLVEYRDAFAYLQNEGFNVSWVVRRLDYIEHLRFSNPLIPELYALDCRINDDKSKLQELQACVDDAKLKLQNLQARVDDAKSKLQDVQTHRAEKLKAIKKAFGKMGTKLAIGFIGDDLLSSP
;
A
#
# COMPACT_ATOMS: atom_id res chain seq x y z
N MET A 1 55.68 63.64 13.69
CA MET A 1 56.03 62.60 12.68
C MET A 1 55.07 61.43 12.91
N GLY A 2 54.03 61.21 12.09
CA GLY A 2 54.10 60.60 10.76
C GLY A 2 54.17 59.06 10.94
N SER A 3 53.35 58.18 10.36
CA SER A 3 52.45 58.30 9.23
C SER A 3 51.47 57.09 9.19
N ARG A 4 50.28 57.33 8.63
CA ARG A 4 49.27 56.34 8.25
C ARG A 4 49.75 55.56 7.01
N VAL A 5 49.71 54.23 7.05
CA VAL A 5 49.70 53.41 5.82
C VAL A 5 48.29 52.86 5.62
N LYS A 6 47.60 53.43 4.61
CA LYS A 6 46.31 52.97 4.09
C LYS A 6 46.51 51.62 3.39
N LYS A 7 45.86 50.55 3.87
CA LYS A 7 45.69 49.32 3.08
C LYS A 7 44.40 49.42 2.25
N LYS A 8 44.59 49.50 0.94
CA LYS A 8 43.58 49.52 -0.13
C LYS A 8 42.52 48.43 0.08
N ARG A 9 41.23 48.83 0.07
CA ARG A 9 40.11 47.92 -0.24
C ARG A 9 40.32 47.38 -1.65
N ARG A 10 40.58 46.08 -1.80
CA ARG A 10 40.33 45.38 -3.06
C ARG A 10 38.82 45.25 -3.19
N VAL A 11 38.25 45.95 -4.17
CA VAL A 11 36.94 45.64 -4.71
C VAL A 11 37.11 44.30 -5.42
N LEU A 12 36.77 43.22 -4.74
CA LEU A 12 36.58 41.92 -5.38
C LEU A 12 35.30 42.05 -6.20
N GLU A 13 35.43 41.75 -7.49
CA GLU A 13 34.33 41.59 -8.42
C GLU A 13 33.23 40.79 -7.74
N THR A 14 32.04 41.37 -7.68
CA THR A 14 30.84 40.69 -7.24
C THR A 14 30.64 39.47 -8.14
N GLU A 15 31.00 38.28 -7.67
CA GLU A 15 30.32 37.06 -8.06
C GLU A 15 28.82 37.39 -7.98
N LYS A 16 28.17 37.44 -9.14
CA LYS A 16 26.77 37.85 -9.22
C LYS A 16 25.99 36.89 -8.34
N ASP A 17 25.48 37.36 -7.22
CA ASP A 17 24.55 36.61 -6.39
C ASP A 17 23.28 36.34 -7.20
N ARG A 18 23.26 35.17 -7.85
CA ARG A 18 22.17 34.75 -8.74
C ARG A 18 20.93 34.34 -7.94
N ILE A 19 21.11 33.88 -6.70
CA ILE A 19 20.03 33.37 -5.83
C ILE A 19 19.21 34.54 -5.28
N SER A 20 19.85 35.64 -4.86
CA SER A 20 19.14 36.84 -4.39
C SER A 20 18.38 37.59 -5.49
N ARG A 21 18.74 37.35 -6.77
CA ARG A 21 18.11 38.00 -7.93
C ARG A 21 16.88 37.26 -8.47
N LEU A 22 16.58 36.05 -8.01
CA LEU A 22 15.39 35.32 -8.44
C LEU A 22 14.11 36.12 -8.12
N PRO A 23 13.13 36.21 -9.03
CA PRO A 23 11.80 36.73 -8.73
C PRO A 23 11.13 35.99 -7.57
N ASP A 24 10.29 36.69 -6.81
CA ASP A 24 9.63 36.10 -5.62
C ASP A 24 8.76 34.89 -6.01
N ASP A 25 8.12 34.91 -7.19
CA ASP A 25 7.32 33.80 -7.71
C ASP A 25 8.14 32.52 -7.91
N LEU A 26 9.38 32.63 -8.41
CA LEU A 26 10.27 31.49 -8.56
C LEU A 26 10.77 30.99 -7.20
N ILE A 27 11.04 31.90 -6.26
CA ILE A 27 11.41 31.51 -4.89
C ILE A 27 10.22 30.80 -4.23
N HIS A 28 8.98 31.28 -4.39
CA HIS A 28 7.79 30.59 -3.90
C HIS A 28 7.63 29.21 -4.52
N LYS A 29 7.90 29.05 -5.82
CA LYS A 29 7.88 27.73 -6.47
C LYS A 29 8.94 26.80 -5.88
N ILE A 30 10.17 27.28 -5.67
CA ILE A 30 11.22 26.48 -5.01
C ILE A 30 10.80 26.10 -3.58
N LEU A 31 10.31 27.08 -2.81
CA LEU A 31 9.89 26.86 -1.43
C LEU A 31 8.63 26.00 -1.30
N SER A 32 7.84 25.83 -2.37
CA SER A 32 6.67 24.96 -2.36
C SER A 32 7.01 23.47 -2.27
N PHE A 33 8.26 23.09 -2.55
CA PHE A 33 8.75 21.72 -2.45
C PHE A 33 9.31 21.33 -1.08
N VAL A 34 9.35 22.26 -0.12
CA VAL A 34 9.94 22.05 1.20
C VAL A 34 8.93 22.36 2.31
N ASP A 35 9.22 21.91 3.54
CA ASP A 35 8.39 22.26 4.68
C ASP A 35 8.64 23.71 5.16
N ALA A 36 7.78 24.20 6.06
CA ALA A 36 7.85 25.55 6.60
C ALA A 36 9.15 25.79 7.38
N LYS A 37 9.73 24.74 7.99
CA LYS A 37 10.96 24.85 8.77
C LYS A 37 12.15 25.07 7.84
N GLU A 38 12.26 24.27 6.79
CA GLU A 38 13.25 24.41 5.73
C GLU A 38 13.07 25.75 5.01
N ALA A 39 11.83 26.13 4.68
CA ALA A 39 11.52 27.43 4.09
C ALA A 39 11.99 28.60 4.97
N VAL A 40 11.74 28.55 6.28
CA VAL A 40 12.27 29.56 7.21
C VAL A 40 13.80 29.51 7.30
N GLN A 41 14.41 28.33 7.29
CA GLN A 41 15.87 28.17 7.31
C GLN A 41 16.54 28.82 6.09
N THR A 42 15.88 28.83 4.93
CA THR A 42 16.41 29.51 3.73
C THR A 42 16.59 31.04 3.91
N SER A 43 16.03 31.62 4.99
CA SER A 43 16.27 33.01 5.39
C SER A 43 17.75 33.37 5.57
N VAL A 44 18.64 32.38 5.77
CA VAL A 44 20.08 32.61 5.88
C VAL A 44 20.76 32.94 4.55
N PHE A 45 20.16 32.57 3.42
CA PHE A 45 20.77 32.79 2.10
C PHE A 45 20.80 34.26 1.70
N SER A 46 19.79 35.05 2.09
CA SER A 46 19.81 36.50 1.87
C SER A 46 18.77 37.23 2.71
N LYS A 47 18.96 38.56 2.87
CA LYS A 47 17.98 39.44 3.51
C LYS A 47 16.60 39.41 2.83
N ARG A 48 16.56 39.14 1.51
CA ARG A 48 15.32 39.04 0.75
C ARG A 48 14.58 37.76 1.07
N TRP A 49 15.27 36.62 1.06
CA TRP A 49 14.70 35.31 1.37
C TRP A 49 14.11 35.25 2.79
N LYS A 50 14.68 36.02 3.73
CA LYS A 50 14.11 36.23 5.07
C LYS A 50 12.66 36.77 5.07
N LEU A 51 12.27 37.53 4.05
CA LEU A 51 10.92 38.09 3.94
C LEU A 51 10.03 37.26 3.03
N VAL A 52 10.58 36.63 1.99
CA VAL A 52 9.80 35.94 0.96
C VAL A 52 8.97 34.79 1.53
N TRP A 53 9.52 34.00 2.46
CA TRP A 53 8.76 32.89 3.08
C TRP A 53 7.50 33.38 3.83
N THR A 54 7.49 34.63 4.34
CA THR A 54 6.32 35.17 5.07
C THR A 54 5.09 35.39 4.18
N THR A 55 5.30 35.40 2.86
CA THR A 55 4.27 35.62 1.83
C THR A 55 3.91 34.34 1.07
N LEU A 56 4.51 33.19 1.42
CA LEU A 56 4.43 31.94 0.67
C LEU A 56 2.99 31.37 0.60
N PRO A 57 2.36 31.23 -0.57
CA PRO A 57 0.95 30.82 -0.65
C PRO A 57 0.68 29.37 -0.22
N PHE A 58 1.71 28.53 -0.14
CA PHE A 58 1.63 27.12 0.28
C PHE A 58 2.42 26.94 1.58
N LEU A 59 1.78 26.45 2.64
CA LEU A 59 2.44 26.27 3.93
C LEU A 59 2.25 24.83 4.42
N ASN A 60 3.29 24.03 4.22
CA ASN A 60 3.38 22.70 4.81
C ASN A 60 4.16 22.79 6.12
N ILE A 61 3.52 22.62 7.27
CA ILE A 61 4.22 22.67 8.57
C ILE A 61 5.15 21.46 8.78
N GLY A 62 5.00 20.40 7.99
CA GLY A 62 5.78 19.18 8.11
C GLY A 62 5.26 18.27 9.22
N GLU A 63 5.99 17.19 9.47
CA GLU A 63 5.67 16.22 10.51
C GLU A 63 6.08 16.75 11.90
N TYR A 64 5.11 16.99 12.76
CA TYR A 64 5.34 17.30 14.16
C TYR A 64 5.82 16.04 14.89
N VAL A 65 7.13 15.92 15.06
CA VAL A 65 7.75 14.89 15.90
C VAL A 65 8.21 15.57 17.18
N ASN A 66 7.55 15.26 18.30
CA ASN A 66 7.88 15.78 19.63
C ASN A 66 9.25 15.25 20.10
N CYS A 67 10.33 15.72 19.49
CA CYS A 67 11.70 15.39 19.82
C CYS A 67 12.15 16.35 20.92
N SER A 68 12.02 15.89 22.16
CA SER A 68 12.46 16.50 23.43
C SER A 68 11.48 17.46 24.13
N PRO A 69 11.37 17.39 25.48
CA PRO A 69 10.58 18.33 26.29
C PRO A 69 11.13 19.77 26.34
N TRP A 70 12.29 20.05 25.71
CA TRP A 70 13.03 21.30 25.90
C TRP A 70 12.95 22.28 24.72
N HIS A 71 12.48 21.86 23.54
CA HIS A 71 12.29 22.73 22.38
C HIS A 71 10.94 22.47 21.70
N SER A 72 9.89 23.13 22.18
CA SER A 72 8.53 22.90 21.65
C SER A 72 8.42 23.38 20.20
N GLN A 73 8.28 22.45 19.26
CA GLN A 73 7.82 22.72 17.91
C GLN A 73 6.44 23.45 17.91
N SER A 74 5.69 23.38 19.01
CA SER A 74 4.49 24.20 19.26
C SER A 74 4.77 25.70 19.17
N ASN A 75 5.93 26.15 19.66
CA ASN A 75 6.38 27.54 19.54
C ASN A 75 6.72 27.87 18.08
N PHE A 76 7.20 26.91 17.29
CA PHE A 76 7.46 27.11 15.87
C PHE A 76 6.17 27.36 15.08
N ILE A 77 5.13 26.51 15.27
CA ILE A 77 3.83 26.69 14.59
C ILE A 77 3.25 28.07 14.93
N TYR A 78 3.20 28.42 16.22
CA TYR A 78 2.71 29.72 16.66
C TYR A 78 3.47 30.86 15.98
N ARG A 79 4.80 30.81 16.01
CA ARG A 79 5.66 31.85 15.42
C ARG A 79 5.50 31.94 13.90
N VAL A 80 5.43 30.83 13.19
CA VAL A 80 5.23 30.84 11.73
C VAL A 80 3.90 31.52 11.39
N LEU A 81 2.81 31.18 12.10
CA LEU A 81 1.51 31.80 11.86
C LEU A 81 1.49 33.30 12.23
N GLU A 82 2.20 33.69 13.29
CA GLU A 82 2.29 35.07 13.80
C GLU A 82 3.16 35.99 12.92
N TYR A 83 4.33 35.51 12.49
CA TYR A 83 5.30 36.30 11.72
C TYR A 83 4.99 36.36 10.22
N ARG A 84 3.95 35.66 9.75
CA ARG A 84 3.52 35.79 8.36
C ARG A 84 2.95 37.17 8.07
N HIS A 85 3.16 37.62 6.84
CA HIS A 85 2.69 38.93 6.40
C HIS A 85 1.15 38.98 6.43
N ARG A 86 0.59 39.99 7.11
CA ARG A 86 -0.85 40.05 7.42
C ARG A 86 -1.76 40.08 6.19
N ASN A 87 -1.26 40.52 5.04
CA ASN A 87 -2.05 40.66 3.81
C ASN A 87 -1.76 39.56 2.79
N SER A 88 -0.94 38.57 3.14
CA SER A 88 -0.63 37.47 2.22
C SER A 88 -1.68 36.37 2.34
N ASN A 89 -2.29 36.03 1.21
CA ASN A 89 -3.21 34.92 1.12
C ASN A 89 -2.47 33.60 1.28
N ILE A 90 -3.17 32.60 1.81
CA ILE A 90 -2.70 31.22 1.86
C ILE A 90 -3.70 30.43 1.06
N LEU A 91 -3.21 29.65 0.10
CA LEU A 91 -4.01 28.78 -0.74
C LEU A 91 -4.04 27.38 -0.15
N GLU A 92 -2.91 26.93 0.40
CA GLU A 92 -2.76 25.60 0.97
C GLU A 92 -2.10 25.64 2.34
N LEU A 93 -2.71 24.94 3.29
CA LEU A 93 -2.21 24.78 4.65
C LEU A 93 -2.23 23.30 5.03
N SER A 94 -1.08 22.76 5.42
CA SER A 94 -0.93 21.35 5.83
C SER A 94 -0.28 21.24 7.21
N LEU A 95 -0.86 20.40 8.07
CA LEU A 95 -0.33 20.03 9.38
C LEU A 95 -0.47 18.51 9.58
N CYS A 96 0.66 17.84 9.80
CA CYS A 96 0.70 16.42 10.13
C CYS A 96 1.34 16.23 11.51
N VAL A 97 0.67 15.52 12.40
CA VAL A 97 1.12 15.26 13.78
C VAL A 97 1.09 13.76 14.04
N SER A 98 2.26 13.14 14.09
CA SER A 98 2.41 11.68 14.22
C SER A 98 2.58 11.19 15.66
N LYS A 99 2.94 12.08 16.60
CA LYS A 99 3.11 11.74 18.03
C LYS A 99 2.30 12.66 18.95
N ASP A 100 2.01 12.18 20.15
CA ASP A 100 1.33 12.96 21.18
C ASP A 100 2.14 14.22 21.54
N GLY A 101 1.47 15.38 21.55
CA GLY A 101 2.10 16.65 21.90
C GLY A 101 1.40 17.93 21.43
N LEU A 102 0.49 17.86 20.46
CA LEU A 102 -0.28 19.04 20.04
C LEU A 102 -1.35 19.40 21.07
N THR A 103 -1.29 20.61 21.64
CA THR A 103 -2.28 21.09 22.60
C THR A 103 -3.60 21.47 21.90
N LYS A 104 -4.74 21.31 22.58
CA LYS A 104 -6.06 21.71 22.07
C LYS A 104 -6.09 23.19 21.64
N GLY A 105 -5.40 24.05 22.41
CA GLY A 105 -5.33 25.49 22.17
C GLY A 105 -4.62 25.83 20.86
N LEU A 106 -3.47 25.18 20.60
CA LEU A 106 -2.72 25.39 19.36
C LEU A 106 -3.52 24.92 18.13
N LEU A 107 -4.21 23.79 18.23
CA LEU A 107 -5.10 23.31 17.17
C LEU A 107 -6.24 24.30 16.88
N LYS A 108 -6.91 24.80 17.93
CA LYS A 108 -7.95 25.83 17.78
C LYS A 108 -7.42 27.09 17.10
N GLN A 109 -6.22 27.55 17.48
CA GLN A 109 -5.60 28.72 16.88
C GLN A 109 -5.23 28.48 15.41
N PHE A 110 -4.66 27.31 15.10
CA PHE A 110 -4.33 26.91 13.73
C PHE A 110 -5.58 26.92 12.83
N LEU A 111 -6.71 26.41 13.34
CA LEU A 111 -7.95 26.34 12.56
C LEU A 111 -8.65 27.70 12.47
N ALA A 112 -8.64 28.50 13.54
CA ALA A 112 -9.10 29.88 13.49
C ALA A 112 -8.31 30.70 12.45
N TYR A 113 -7.00 30.49 12.40
CA TYR A 113 -6.14 31.08 11.38
C TYR A 113 -6.54 30.59 9.99
N ALA A 114 -6.68 29.28 9.80
CA ALA A 114 -7.07 28.65 8.55
C ALA A 114 -8.37 29.25 7.98
N ILE A 115 -9.40 29.37 8.82
CA ILE A 115 -10.71 29.94 8.46
C ILE A 115 -10.59 31.43 8.14
N SER A 116 -9.85 32.20 8.94
CA SER A 116 -9.66 33.65 8.73
C SER A 116 -8.95 34.00 7.41
N ARG A 117 -8.21 33.04 6.85
CA ARG A 117 -7.38 33.21 5.64
C ARG A 117 -8.04 32.73 4.35
N ASN A 118 -9.30 32.28 4.40
CA ASN A 118 -10.06 31.93 3.18
C ASN A 118 -9.35 30.89 2.29
N LEU A 119 -8.77 29.85 2.92
CA LEU A 119 -8.00 28.80 2.25
C LEU A 119 -8.81 28.05 1.18
N GLU A 120 -8.12 27.61 0.12
CA GLU A 120 -8.68 26.68 -0.86
C GLU A 120 -8.41 25.21 -0.49
N THR A 121 -7.26 24.93 0.14
CA THR A 121 -6.82 23.57 0.51
C THR A 121 -6.39 23.50 1.97
N LEU A 122 -6.95 22.55 2.72
CA LEU A 122 -6.59 22.26 4.10
C LEU A 122 -6.30 20.77 4.27
N SER A 123 -5.13 20.45 4.82
CA SER A 123 -4.75 19.10 5.21
C SER A 123 -4.41 19.06 6.70
N LEU A 124 -5.12 18.24 7.46
CA LEU A 124 -4.94 18.09 8.90
C LEU A 124 -4.97 16.61 9.28
N VAL A 125 -3.82 16.05 9.64
CA VAL A 125 -3.70 14.64 10.08
C VAL A 125 -3.14 14.63 11.49
N LEU A 126 -3.89 14.09 12.44
CA LEU A 126 -3.58 14.06 13.87
C LEU A 126 -3.68 12.64 14.42
N ASN A 127 -2.60 12.14 15.03
CA ASN A 127 -2.55 10.84 15.71
C ASN A 127 -3.04 10.89 17.18
N CYS A 128 -3.93 11.81 17.54
CA CYS A 128 -4.21 12.11 18.95
C CYS A 128 -5.32 11.22 19.54
N LYS A 129 -4.93 10.34 20.49
CA LYS A 129 -5.82 9.37 21.18
C LYS A 129 -6.97 10.00 21.98
N HIS A 130 -6.89 11.30 22.30
CA HIS A 130 -7.74 11.94 23.31
C HIS A 130 -8.64 13.08 22.78
N MET A 131 -8.67 13.33 21.48
CA MET A 131 -9.30 14.53 20.92
C MET A 131 -10.27 14.24 19.79
N SER A 132 -11.54 14.20 20.12
CA SER A 132 -12.62 14.25 19.15
C SER A 132 -12.81 15.69 18.61
N TYR A 133 -13.19 15.83 17.35
CA TYR A 133 -13.30 17.13 16.68
C TYR A 133 -14.65 17.34 15.98
N LYS A 134 -15.25 18.52 16.18
CA LYS A 134 -16.46 18.97 15.46
C LYS A 134 -16.09 19.70 14.18
N LEU A 135 -16.42 19.13 13.03
CA LEU A 135 -16.12 19.72 11.72
C LEU A 135 -17.00 20.93 11.35
N SER A 136 -18.13 21.13 12.01
CA SER A 136 -18.93 22.36 11.87
C SER A 136 -18.13 23.63 12.18
N THR A 137 -17.03 23.51 12.93
CA THR A 137 -16.10 24.62 13.19
C THR A 137 -15.33 25.09 11.95
N LEU A 138 -15.19 24.26 10.90
CA LEU A 138 -14.43 24.57 9.69
C LEU A 138 -15.22 25.28 8.60
N SER A 139 -16.38 25.83 8.92
CA SER A 139 -17.28 26.49 7.95
C SER A 139 -16.54 27.52 7.09
N SER A 140 -16.36 27.20 5.80
CA SER A 140 -15.61 28.01 4.82
C SER A 140 -16.25 27.88 3.45
N ARG A 141 -16.46 29.03 2.79
CA ARG A 141 -17.08 29.11 1.46
C ARG A 141 -16.10 28.92 0.30
N LEU A 142 -14.80 28.92 0.57
CA LEU A 142 -13.75 28.88 -0.46
C LEU A 142 -12.94 27.58 -0.43
N LEU A 143 -13.14 26.75 0.60
CA LEU A 143 -12.42 25.49 0.76
C LEU A 143 -12.88 24.48 -0.32
N LYS A 144 -11.98 24.18 -1.25
CA LYS A 144 -12.20 23.24 -2.36
C LYS A 144 -11.70 21.84 -2.03
N LYS A 145 -10.60 21.72 -1.27
CA LYS A 145 -9.93 20.45 -0.94
C LYS A 145 -9.70 20.32 0.57
N LEU A 146 -10.19 19.23 1.15
CA LEU A 146 -10.07 18.95 2.58
C LEU A 146 -9.55 17.54 2.81
N THR A 147 -8.43 17.41 3.52
CA THR A 147 -7.89 16.13 3.99
C THR A 147 -7.87 16.13 5.51
N LEU A 148 -8.49 15.12 6.13
CA LEU A 148 -8.66 15.02 7.57
C LEU A 148 -8.29 13.62 8.05
N GLY A 149 -7.33 13.54 8.95
CA GLY A 149 -7.04 12.34 9.73
C GLY A 149 -7.25 12.63 11.20
N VAL A 150 -8.50 12.81 11.64
CA VAL A 150 -8.81 13.23 13.03
C VAL A 150 -9.94 12.37 13.59
N LYS A 151 -10.01 12.24 14.92
CA LYS A 151 -11.14 11.56 15.55
C LYS A 151 -12.35 12.47 15.46
N LEU A 152 -13.41 12.02 14.79
CA LEU A 152 -14.65 12.76 14.70
C LEU A 152 -15.45 12.56 16.00
N GLU A 153 -16.14 13.61 16.45
CA GLU A 153 -17.12 13.46 17.54
C GLU A 153 -18.31 12.62 17.08
N ASP A 154 -18.84 11.77 17.98
CA ASP A 154 -20.07 11.03 17.72
C ASP A 154 -21.22 12.03 17.54
N PHE A 155 -21.95 11.89 16.44
CA PHE A 155 -23.04 12.79 16.08
C PHE A 155 -24.31 12.36 16.83
N GLU A 156 -24.63 13.04 17.94
CA GLU A 156 -25.88 12.83 18.69
C GLU A 156 -27.08 13.56 18.06
N SER A 157 -26.88 14.42 17.05
CA SER A 157 -27.97 15.22 16.43
C SER A 157 -27.69 15.61 14.98
N GLU A 158 -28.75 15.74 14.16
CA GLU A 158 -28.74 16.13 12.74
C GLU A 158 -28.26 17.58 12.47
N SER A 159 -28.16 18.41 13.52
CA SER A 159 -27.82 19.84 13.44
C SER A 159 -26.33 20.17 13.25
N ASN A 160 -25.46 19.16 13.07
CA ASN A 160 -24.01 19.33 12.93
C ASN A 160 -23.46 19.11 11.51
N CYS A 161 -24.29 19.32 10.47
CA CYS A 161 -23.86 19.22 9.08
C CYS A 161 -22.67 20.13 8.75
N TRP A 162 -21.85 19.69 7.79
CA TRP A 162 -20.68 20.47 7.34
C TRP A 162 -21.11 21.55 6.35
N ASP A 163 -20.94 22.81 6.72
CA ASP A 163 -21.19 23.96 5.83
C ASP A 163 -19.94 24.25 4.98
N LEU A 164 -19.74 23.43 3.95
CA LEU A 164 -18.60 23.52 3.02
C LEU A 164 -19.09 23.49 1.57
N PRO A 165 -19.76 24.57 1.09
CA PRO A 165 -20.49 24.56 -0.17
C PRO A 165 -19.59 24.46 -1.42
N ALA A 166 -18.32 24.87 -1.34
CA ALA A 166 -17.36 24.81 -2.44
C ALA A 166 -16.49 23.54 -2.45
N LEU A 167 -16.69 22.63 -1.51
CA LEU A 167 -15.82 21.47 -1.33
C LEU A 167 -16.05 20.45 -2.45
N THR A 168 -15.01 20.24 -3.27
CA THR A 168 -15.03 19.30 -4.40
C THR A 168 -14.26 18.02 -4.10
N TYR A 169 -13.25 18.10 -3.21
CA TYR A 169 -12.41 16.98 -2.79
C TYR A 169 -12.42 16.82 -1.27
N LEU A 170 -12.76 15.62 -0.80
CA LEU A 170 -12.72 15.26 0.61
C LEU A 170 -11.93 13.96 0.79
N CYS A 171 -10.94 13.96 1.68
CA CYS A 171 -10.22 12.78 2.12
C CYS A 171 -10.33 12.62 3.64
N LEU A 172 -10.83 11.48 4.10
CA LEU A 172 -10.96 11.13 5.51
C LEU A 172 -10.09 9.91 5.82
N LYS A 173 -9.13 10.08 6.72
CA LYS A 173 -8.25 9.01 7.20
C LYS A 173 -8.65 8.65 8.63
N ARG A 174 -8.71 7.36 8.94
CA ARG A 174 -8.97 6.92 10.33
C ARG A 174 -7.75 7.23 11.22
N PRO A 175 -7.91 7.91 12.36
CA PRO A 175 -6.81 8.36 13.23
C PRO A 175 -6.26 7.29 14.21
N GLY A 176 -6.49 5.99 13.97
CA GLY A 176 -5.99 4.91 14.85
C GLY A 176 -6.83 3.63 14.86
N LEU A 177 -6.32 2.57 15.51
CA LEU A 177 -6.95 1.24 15.61
C LEU A 177 -7.98 1.13 16.77
N ASP A 178 -8.05 2.13 17.63
CA ASP A 178 -8.86 2.09 18.86
C ASP A 178 -10.31 2.52 18.58
N GLY A 179 -11.20 1.56 18.33
CA GLY A 179 -12.66 1.71 18.40
C GLY A 179 -13.43 1.67 17.06
N THR A 180 -14.71 1.28 17.13
CA THR A 180 -15.64 1.25 15.98
C THR A 180 -16.19 2.64 15.68
N HIS A 181 -15.39 3.49 15.03
CA HIS A 181 -15.84 4.81 14.59
C HIS A 181 -16.77 4.66 13.37
N LYS A 182 -18.02 5.15 13.50
CA LYS A 182 -18.98 5.21 12.40
C LYS A 182 -18.75 6.47 11.57
N LEU A 183 -18.75 6.34 10.26
CA LEU A 183 -18.73 7.48 9.35
C LEU A 183 -20.11 8.18 9.39
N PRO A 184 -20.19 9.49 9.67
CA PRO A 184 -21.46 10.23 9.70
C PRO A 184 -21.96 10.52 8.28
N GLU A 185 -22.93 9.75 7.82
CA GLU A 185 -23.50 9.88 6.47
C GLU A 185 -24.15 11.25 6.23
N SER A 186 -24.92 11.75 7.21
CA SER A 186 -25.66 13.02 7.12
C SER A 186 -24.75 14.21 6.76
N CYS A 187 -23.49 14.16 7.19
CA CYS A 187 -22.51 15.20 6.88
C CYS A 187 -22.04 15.16 5.44
N LEU A 188 -21.96 13.98 4.82
CA LEU A 188 -21.55 13.83 3.42
C LEU A 188 -22.66 14.26 2.46
N THR A 189 -23.93 14.00 2.81
CA THR A 189 -25.09 14.46 2.02
C THR A 189 -25.24 15.97 2.02
N CYS A 190 -24.68 16.67 3.01
CA CYS A 190 -24.68 18.12 3.14
C CYS A 190 -23.62 18.83 2.24
N LEU A 191 -22.86 18.10 1.42
CA LEU A 191 -21.81 18.65 0.54
C LEU A 191 -22.23 18.70 -0.94
N PRO A 192 -22.81 19.81 -1.44
CA PRO A 192 -23.42 19.87 -2.78
C PRO A 192 -22.39 19.81 -3.93
N ALA A 193 -21.19 20.36 -3.72
CA ALA A 193 -20.14 20.42 -4.74
C ALA A 193 -19.21 19.20 -4.75
N LEU A 194 -19.40 18.21 -3.88
CA LEU A 194 -18.49 17.09 -3.75
C LEU A 194 -18.41 16.28 -5.06
N ARG A 195 -17.19 16.00 -5.51
CA ARG A 195 -16.89 15.21 -6.71
C ARG A 195 -15.94 14.05 -6.43
N THR A 196 -14.99 14.25 -5.51
CA THR A 196 -14.00 13.23 -5.12
C THR A 196 -14.08 12.93 -3.63
N LEU A 197 -14.22 11.65 -3.30
CA LEU A 197 -14.23 11.15 -1.93
C LEU A 197 -13.13 10.10 -1.75
N CYS A 198 -12.28 10.28 -0.74
CA CYS A 198 -11.25 9.32 -0.36
C CYS A 198 -11.47 8.89 1.10
N LEU A 199 -11.58 7.59 1.36
CA LEU A 199 -11.70 7.02 2.70
C LEU A 199 -10.55 6.05 2.95
N ASP A 200 -9.72 6.33 3.96
CA ASP A 200 -8.59 5.48 4.35
C ASP A 200 -8.84 4.85 5.73
N ASP A 201 -8.76 3.51 5.80
CA ASP A 201 -8.85 2.65 6.99
C ASP A 201 -10.18 2.69 7.75
N TRP A 202 -11.29 3.05 7.09
CA TRP A 202 -12.63 3.07 7.71
C TRP A 202 -13.32 1.69 7.73
N ASP A 203 -14.13 1.44 8.76
CA ASP A 203 -15.01 0.26 8.89
C ASP A 203 -16.39 0.67 8.38
N LEU A 204 -16.79 0.08 7.25
CA LEU A 204 -18.03 0.39 6.55
C LEU A 204 -19.10 -0.69 6.76
N SER A 205 -18.93 -1.56 7.77
CA SER A 205 -19.92 -2.60 8.11
C SER A 205 -21.07 -2.11 8.97
N LYS A 206 -20.78 -1.15 9.87
CA LYS A 206 -21.73 -0.60 10.86
C LYS A 206 -22.17 0.82 10.54
N SER A 207 -21.67 1.40 9.44
CA SER A 207 -22.05 2.73 9.00
C SER A 207 -23.48 2.70 8.49
N SER A 208 -24.32 3.64 8.93
CA SER A 208 -25.63 3.90 8.32
C SER A 208 -25.53 4.30 6.85
N PHE A 209 -24.31 4.67 6.40
CA PHE A 209 -23.95 5.08 5.05
C PHE A 209 -24.75 4.34 3.98
N SER A 210 -25.82 4.96 3.50
CA SER A 210 -26.33 4.66 2.18
C SER A 210 -25.22 5.06 1.23
N PHE A 211 -24.67 4.09 0.50
CA PHE A 211 -23.62 4.31 -0.51
C PHE A 211 -24.20 5.07 -1.70
N SER A 212 -24.75 6.27 -1.48
CA SER A 212 -25.53 7.05 -2.43
C SER A 212 -25.04 8.49 -2.43
N LEU A 213 -24.17 8.82 -3.38
CA LEU A 213 -23.67 10.17 -3.64
C LEU A 213 -23.81 10.45 -5.14
N PRO A 214 -24.95 10.98 -5.60
CA PRO A 214 -25.30 10.99 -7.02
C PRO A 214 -24.34 11.79 -7.90
N ASN A 215 -23.72 12.85 -7.35
CA ASN A 215 -22.82 13.75 -8.07
C ASN A 215 -21.34 13.36 -7.97
N LEU A 216 -21.01 12.25 -7.29
CA LEU A 216 -19.64 11.81 -7.09
C LEU A 216 -19.05 11.24 -8.39
N THR A 217 -17.90 11.77 -8.83
CA THR A 217 -17.21 11.33 -10.05
C THR A 217 -16.01 10.44 -9.75
N SER A 218 -15.41 10.55 -8.56
CA SER A 218 -14.24 9.76 -8.13
C SER A 218 -14.38 9.27 -6.70
N LEU A 219 -14.12 7.98 -6.49
CA LEU A 219 -14.14 7.32 -5.17
C LEU A 219 -12.85 6.53 -4.97
N ARG A 220 -12.15 6.78 -3.85
CA ARG A 220 -11.01 5.97 -3.39
C ARG A 220 -11.30 5.38 -2.01
N LEU A 221 -11.20 4.07 -1.88
CA LEU A 221 -11.29 3.35 -0.62
C LEU A 221 -9.96 2.63 -0.40
N SER A 222 -9.27 2.93 0.69
CA SER A 222 -8.00 2.30 1.06
C SER A 222 -8.12 1.65 2.44
N GLY A 223 -7.65 0.40 2.61
CA GLY A 223 -7.66 -0.32 3.89
C GLY A 223 -9.04 -0.47 4.56
N CYS A 224 -10.11 -0.23 3.81
CA CYS A 224 -11.47 -0.24 4.34
C CYS A 224 -11.92 -1.69 4.57
N SER A 225 -12.30 -2.00 5.81
CA SER A 225 -12.70 -3.35 6.20
C SER A 225 -14.22 -3.51 6.20
N ARG A 226 -14.66 -4.75 5.90
CA ARG A 226 -16.05 -5.22 6.03
C ARG A 226 -17.08 -4.32 5.32
N LEU A 227 -16.93 -4.11 4.02
CA LEU A 227 -17.97 -3.43 3.22
C LEU A 227 -19.34 -4.12 3.39
N SER A 228 -20.38 -3.31 3.62
CA SER A 228 -21.78 -3.75 3.53
C SER A 228 -22.05 -4.36 2.16
N ALA A 229 -23.01 -5.30 2.06
CA ALA A 229 -23.43 -5.91 0.79
C ALA A 229 -24.51 -5.09 0.04
N GLN A 230 -24.69 -3.82 0.40
CA GLN A 230 -25.67 -2.93 -0.21
C GLN A 230 -25.22 -2.38 -1.56
N VAL A 231 -26.11 -2.38 -2.55
CA VAL A 231 -25.79 -1.89 -3.90
C VAL A 231 -25.38 -0.41 -3.87
N TRP A 232 -24.21 -0.11 -4.44
CA TRP A 232 -23.70 1.26 -4.55
C TRP A 232 -24.53 2.09 -5.54
N ASN A 233 -24.79 3.35 -5.22
CA ASN A 233 -25.56 4.26 -6.05
C ASN A 233 -24.75 5.52 -6.36
N PHE A 234 -23.84 5.38 -7.33
CA PHE A 234 -22.99 6.47 -7.82
C PHE A 234 -23.17 6.63 -9.35
N PRO A 235 -24.30 7.17 -9.81
CA PRO A 235 -24.60 7.29 -11.25
C PRO A 235 -23.59 8.15 -12.03
N ALA A 236 -22.97 9.15 -11.41
CA ALA A 236 -21.96 10.00 -12.04
C ALA A 236 -20.51 9.47 -11.91
N LEU A 237 -20.31 8.27 -11.33
CA LEU A 237 -18.97 7.77 -11.02
C LEU A 237 -18.20 7.37 -12.29
N LEU A 238 -17.05 8.00 -12.49
CA LEU A 238 -16.15 7.75 -13.61
C LEU A 238 -14.88 7.00 -13.18
N SER A 239 -14.44 7.19 -11.94
CA SER A 239 -13.20 6.61 -11.41
C SER A 239 -13.42 5.94 -10.05
N LEU A 240 -12.94 4.71 -9.91
CA LEU A 240 -12.99 3.94 -8.67
C LEU A 240 -11.62 3.33 -8.36
N VAL A 241 -11.13 3.58 -7.16
CA VAL A 241 -9.87 3.02 -6.65
C VAL A 241 -10.14 2.27 -5.36
N LEU A 242 -9.81 0.97 -5.34
CA LEU A 242 -9.94 0.09 -4.18
C LEU A 242 -8.56 -0.46 -3.82
N GLU A 243 -8.04 -0.06 -2.66
CA GLU A 243 -6.74 -0.48 -2.15
C GLU A 243 -6.93 -1.26 -0.84
N ASP A 244 -6.51 -2.51 -0.78
CA ASP A 244 -6.59 -3.39 0.39
C ASP A 244 -8.01 -3.45 1.01
N VAL A 245 -9.03 -3.53 0.14
CA VAL A 245 -10.44 -3.55 0.54
C VAL A 245 -10.99 -4.98 0.48
N TYR A 246 -11.63 -5.43 1.57
CA TYR A 246 -12.26 -6.74 1.62
C TYR A 246 -13.62 -6.73 0.88
N LEU A 247 -13.64 -7.25 -0.35
CA LEU A 247 -14.84 -7.38 -1.18
C LEU A 247 -15.51 -8.74 -0.94
N ARG A 248 -16.78 -8.74 -0.50
CA ARG A 248 -17.56 -9.98 -0.29
C ARG A 248 -18.40 -10.40 -1.50
N CYS A 249 -18.79 -9.46 -2.37
CA CYS A 249 -19.73 -9.72 -3.45
C CYS A 249 -19.55 -8.73 -4.62
N GLY A 250 -19.65 -9.21 -5.86
CA GLY A 250 -19.60 -8.39 -7.08
C GLY A 250 -20.89 -7.61 -7.38
N VAL A 251 -22.02 -7.95 -6.75
CA VAL A 251 -23.33 -7.30 -6.96
C VAL A 251 -23.28 -5.78 -6.66
N MET A 252 -22.33 -5.36 -5.83
CA MET A 252 -22.06 -3.97 -5.46
C MET A 252 -21.78 -3.07 -6.68
N PHE A 253 -21.16 -3.63 -7.73
CA PHE A 253 -20.72 -2.90 -8.91
C PHE A 253 -21.83 -2.78 -9.98
N SER A 254 -22.96 -3.47 -9.81
CA SER A 254 -24.02 -3.58 -10.82
C SER A 254 -24.61 -2.23 -11.30
N LYS A 255 -24.59 -1.20 -10.44
CA LYS A 255 -25.10 0.15 -10.77
C LYS A 255 -24.02 1.11 -11.29
N LEU A 256 -22.75 0.70 -11.33
CA LEU A 256 -21.62 1.55 -11.76
C LEU A 256 -21.46 1.54 -13.28
N VAL A 257 -22.55 1.77 -14.01
CA VAL A 257 -22.62 1.61 -15.47
C VAL A 257 -21.77 2.61 -16.24
N ASN A 258 -21.49 3.78 -15.67
CA ASN A 258 -20.71 4.86 -16.28
C ASN A 258 -19.22 4.82 -15.91
N LEU A 259 -18.79 3.81 -15.15
CA LEU A 259 -17.42 3.70 -14.67
C LEU A 259 -16.45 3.51 -15.84
N GLN A 260 -15.45 4.40 -15.94
CA GLN A 260 -14.43 4.38 -17.00
C GLN A 260 -13.07 3.89 -16.50
N ASN A 261 -12.74 4.18 -15.25
CA ASN A 261 -11.45 3.85 -14.64
C ASN A 261 -11.65 3.00 -13.38
N LEU A 262 -11.02 1.84 -13.34
CA LEU A 262 -11.03 0.96 -12.17
C LEU A 262 -9.61 0.56 -11.79
N THR A 263 -9.24 0.83 -10.54
CA THR A 263 -7.99 0.34 -9.95
C THR A 263 -8.30 -0.55 -8.75
N LEU A 264 -7.79 -1.78 -8.78
CA LEU A 264 -7.87 -2.74 -7.69
C LEU A 264 -6.44 -3.04 -7.23
N SER A 265 -6.09 -2.70 -5.98
CA SER A 265 -4.79 -3.00 -5.38
C SER A 265 -4.99 -3.85 -4.14
N MET A 266 -4.42 -5.05 -4.11
CA MET A 266 -4.65 -6.07 -3.08
C MET A 266 -3.31 -6.61 -2.59
N VAL A 267 -2.67 -5.84 -1.72
CA VAL A 267 -1.34 -6.16 -1.17
C VAL A 267 -1.49 -6.89 0.18
N LYS A 268 -2.44 -6.44 1.02
CA LYS A 268 -2.65 -6.99 2.37
C LYS A 268 -3.67 -8.11 2.43
N PHE A 269 -4.72 -8.06 1.60
CA PHE A 269 -5.83 -9.01 1.65
C PHE A 269 -5.98 -9.75 0.31
N PRO A 270 -6.13 -11.09 0.32
CA PRO A 270 -6.40 -11.86 -0.89
C PRO A 270 -7.73 -11.47 -1.53
N LEU A 271 -7.81 -11.57 -2.86
CA LEU A 271 -9.08 -11.53 -3.59
C LEU A 271 -9.85 -12.83 -3.28
N PHE A 272 -10.79 -12.77 -2.33
CA PHE A 272 -11.73 -13.86 -2.09
C PHE A 272 -12.96 -13.65 -2.99
N GLN A 273 -13.15 -14.52 -3.98
CA GLN A 273 -14.42 -14.71 -4.70
C GLN A 273 -15.06 -13.44 -5.32
N LEU A 274 -14.45 -12.88 -6.37
CA LEU A 274 -15.16 -11.99 -7.31
C LEU A 274 -15.81 -12.83 -8.42
N PHE A 275 -17.11 -13.10 -8.32
CA PHE A 275 -17.77 -14.09 -9.18
C PHE A 275 -18.09 -13.62 -10.61
N SER A 276 -18.28 -12.32 -10.82
CA SER A 276 -18.35 -11.68 -12.14
C SER A 276 -18.58 -10.17 -11.97
N LEU A 277 -17.83 -9.35 -12.68
CA LEU A 277 -18.08 -7.91 -12.80
C LEU A 277 -18.49 -7.61 -14.25
N SER A 278 -19.64 -6.97 -14.42
CA SER A 278 -20.07 -6.43 -15.71
C SER A 278 -19.93 -4.91 -15.66
N LEU A 279 -18.96 -4.36 -16.40
CA LEU A 279 -18.66 -2.94 -16.43
C LEU A 279 -18.61 -2.48 -17.91
N PRO A 280 -19.77 -2.10 -18.49
CA PRO A 280 -19.91 -1.95 -19.94
C PRO A 280 -19.16 -0.74 -20.54
N GLN A 281 -18.87 0.29 -19.75
CA GLN A 281 -18.19 1.52 -20.20
C GLN A 281 -16.73 1.61 -19.71
N LEU A 282 -16.19 0.54 -19.12
CA LEU A 282 -14.83 0.56 -18.57
C LEU A 282 -13.80 0.69 -19.70
N LEU A 283 -12.94 1.70 -19.61
CA LEU A 283 -11.87 1.99 -20.58
C LEU A 283 -10.49 1.58 -20.03
N ASN A 284 -10.27 1.78 -18.73
CA ASN A 284 -9.00 1.56 -18.05
C ASN A 284 -9.18 0.65 -16.84
N LEU A 285 -8.42 -0.44 -16.78
CA LEU A 285 -8.38 -1.39 -15.68
C LEU A 285 -6.96 -1.59 -15.19
N ASN A 286 -6.73 -1.37 -13.90
CA ASN A 286 -5.46 -1.64 -13.23
C ASN A 286 -5.68 -2.63 -12.08
N ILE A 287 -4.97 -3.75 -12.08
CA ILE A 287 -5.01 -4.74 -11.02
C ILE A 287 -3.60 -4.94 -10.48
N ARG A 288 -3.41 -4.63 -9.20
CA ARG A 288 -2.21 -4.93 -8.43
C ARG A 288 -2.57 -5.94 -7.36
N THR A 289 -1.80 -7.01 -7.26
CA THR A 289 -1.89 -7.98 -6.17
C THR A 289 -0.52 -8.09 -5.50
N SER A 290 -0.39 -8.74 -4.34
CA SER A 290 0.84 -9.36 -3.84
C SER A 290 0.60 -10.76 -3.27
N CYS A 291 -0.60 -11.31 -3.48
CA CYS A 291 -1.04 -12.55 -2.85
C CYS A 291 -0.84 -13.76 -3.77
N SER A 292 -0.17 -14.78 -3.24
CA SER A 292 0.24 -16.00 -3.94
C SER A 292 -0.84 -17.11 -3.90
N ASP A 293 -1.78 -17.04 -2.96
CA ASP A 293 -2.51 -18.23 -2.50
C ASP A 293 -3.98 -18.33 -2.94
N SER A 294 -4.55 -17.31 -3.60
CA SER A 294 -5.97 -17.38 -3.98
C SER A 294 -6.19 -18.19 -5.27
N ASN A 295 -6.93 -19.30 -5.19
CA ASN A 295 -7.53 -19.99 -6.34
C ASN A 295 -8.68 -19.21 -7.02
N SER A 296 -8.99 -18.02 -6.52
CA SER A 296 -10.05 -17.16 -7.04
C SER A 296 -9.73 -16.69 -8.46
N CYS A 297 -10.65 -16.90 -9.40
CA CYS A 297 -10.63 -16.32 -10.74
C CYS A 297 -11.43 -15.01 -10.74
N ILE A 298 -10.89 -13.95 -11.35
CA ILE A 298 -11.60 -12.69 -11.56
C ILE A 298 -12.31 -12.77 -12.91
N ASN A 299 -13.64 -12.87 -12.92
CA ASN A 299 -14.41 -12.87 -14.17
C ASN A 299 -14.87 -11.45 -14.50
N LEU A 300 -14.44 -10.90 -15.64
CA LEU A 300 -14.74 -9.53 -16.07
C LEU A 300 -15.35 -9.51 -17.47
N SER A 301 -16.52 -8.90 -17.59
CA SER A 301 -17.17 -8.56 -18.85
C SER A 301 -17.10 -7.06 -19.07
N THR A 302 -16.14 -6.63 -19.90
CA THR A 302 -15.80 -5.22 -20.12
C THR A 302 -15.55 -4.97 -21.61
N PRO A 303 -16.62 -4.84 -22.42
CA PRO A 303 -16.52 -4.87 -23.88
C PRO A 303 -15.68 -3.72 -24.48
N LYS A 304 -15.69 -2.55 -23.83
CA LYS A 304 -14.99 -1.32 -24.28
C LYS A 304 -13.61 -1.12 -23.64
N LEU A 305 -13.08 -2.14 -22.96
CA LEU A 305 -11.80 -2.02 -22.27
C LEU A 305 -10.67 -1.82 -23.27
N LEU A 306 -9.98 -0.68 -23.19
CA LEU A 306 -8.85 -0.34 -24.06
C LEU A 306 -7.51 -0.62 -23.39
N ASN A 307 -7.38 -0.26 -22.11
CA ASN A 307 -6.11 -0.31 -21.39
C ASN A 307 -6.20 -1.23 -20.17
N PHE A 308 -5.31 -2.22 -20.10
CA PHE A 308 -5.18 -3.14 -18.98
C PHE A 308 -3.76 -3.11 -18.41
N THR A 309 -3.63 -2.90 -17.12
CA THR A 309 -2.36 -3.01 -16.39
C THR A 309 -2.50 -4.05 -15.29
N SER A 310 -1.57 -5.00 -15.24
CA SER A 310 -1.46 -5.96 -14.15
C SER A 310 -0.11 -5.86 -13.45
N VAL A 311 -0.12 -5.84 -12.12
CA VAL A 311 1.06 -6.01 -11.28
C VAL A 311 0.86 -7.27 -10.44
N GLY A 312 1.64 -8.31 -10.74
CA GLY A 312 1.56 -9.62 -10.10
C GLY A 312 0.85 -10.70 -10.91
N VAL A 313 0.70 -11.88 -10.30
CA VAL A 313 0.15 -13.09 -10.94
C VAL A 313 -1.18 -13.49 -10.31
N PHE A 314 -2.23 -13.62 -11.11
CA PHE A 314 -3.57 -14.04 -10.66
C PHE A 314 -4.35 -14.70 -11.80
N LEU A 315 -5.46 -15.38 -11.47
CA LEU A 315 -6.37 -15.94 -12.46
C LEU A 315 -7.43 -14.90 -12.86
N ILE A 316 -7.60 -14.70 -14.16
CA ILE A 316 -8.58 -13.78 -14.74
C ILE A 316 -9.31 -14.49 -15.89
N SER A 317 -10.58 -14.16 -16.10
CA SER A 317 -11.33 -14.45 -17.32
C SER A 317 -11.84 -13.12 -17.85
N LEU A 318 -11.31 -12.67 -18.98
CA LEU A 318 -11.54 -11.32 -19.48
C LEU A 318 -12.25 -11.34 -20.84
N GLU A 319 -13.47 -10.81 -20.87
CA GLU A 319 -14.20 -10.55 -22.12
C GLU A 319 -14.01 -9.07 -22.51
N ALA A 320 -12.92 -8.82 -23.25
CA ALA A 320 -12.52 -7.49 -23.75
C ALA A 320 -12.12 -7.57 -25.24
N PRO A 321 -13.07 -7.46 -26.19
CA PRO A 321 -12.80 -7.53 -27.62
C PRO A 321 -12.01 -6.31 -28.14
N GLU A 322 -12.17 -5.14 -27.53
CA GLU A 322 -11.52 -3.89 -27.95
C GLU A 322 -10.15 -3.64 -27.29
N LEU A 323 -9.59 -4.63 -26.58
CA LEU A 323 -8.36 -4.48 -25.80
C LEU A 323 -7.18 -4.03 -26.67
N GLU A 324 -6.60 -2.87 -26.37
CA GLU A 324 -5.50 -2.30 -27.14
C GLU A 324 -4.17 -2.40 -26.41
N ASN A 325 -4.06 -1.78 -25.24
CA ASN A 325 -2.80 -1.63 -24.52
C ASN A 325 -2.80 -2.51 -23.27
N VAL A 326 -1.84 -3.42 -23.20
CA VAL A 326 -1.63 -4.32 -22.07
C VAL A 326 -0.25 -4.10 -21.50
N SER A 327 -0.18 -3.83 -20.19
CA SER A 327 1.06 -3.75 -19.43
C SER A 327 1.08 -4.80 -18.33
N VAL A 328 1.99 -5.75 -18.40
CA VAL A 328 2.16 -6.81 -17.40
C VAL A 328 3.47 -6.60 -16.65
N LYS A 329 3.40 -6.54 -15.32
CA LYS A 329 4.55 -6.33 -14.45
C LYS A 329 4.52 -7.34 -13.29
N LEU A 330 5.68 -7.79 -12.83
CA LEU A 330 5.79 -8.69 -11.68
C LEU A 330 6.29 -7.97 -10.42
N GLN A 331 7.20 -7.01 -10.55
CA GLN A 331 7.69 -6.14 -9.46
C GLN A 331 8.04 -6.86 -8.14
N GLY A 332 9.03 -7.74 -8.17
CA GLY A 332 9.53 -8.48 -7.01
C GLY A 332 8.70 -9.71 -6.64
N TRP A 333 7.83 -10.20 -7.53
CA TRP A 333 6.90 -11.29 -7.24
C TRP A 333 7.60 -12.58 -6.83
N PHE A 334 8.77 -12.86 -7.41
CA PHE A 334 9.47 -14.12 -7.21
C PHE A 334 10.58 -14.07 -6.15
N VAL A 335 10.83 -12.90 -5.54
CA VAL A 335 11.98 -12.66 -4.65
C VAL A 335 11.99 -13.57 -3.42
N ASN A 336 10.80 -13.93 -2.89
CA ASN A 336 10.66 -14.76 -1.69
C ASN A 336 10.05 -16.15 -1.97
N ILE A 337 9.96 -16.59 -3.23
CA ILE A 337 9.34 -17.87 -3.61
C ILE A 337 10.41 -18.87 -4.04
N GLU A 338 10.50 -20.00 -3.34
CA GLU A 338 11.39 -21.11 -3.71
C GLU A 338 11.07 -21.63 -5.12
N TRP A 339 12.12 -22.06 -5.84
CA TRP A 339 12.02 -22.46 -7.25
C TRP A 339 10.95 -23.54 -7.52
N ILE A 340 10.77 -24.47 -6.58
CA ILE A 340 9.81 -25.59 -6.69
C ILE A 340 8.36 -25.08 -6.79
N TYR A 341 8.02 -23.99 -6.09
CA TYR A 341 6.68 -23.39 -6.14
C TYR A 341 6.50 -22.47 -7.34
N ARG A 342 7.57 -21.97 -7.96
CA ARG A 342 7.50 -21.08 -9.13
C ARG A 342 6.80 -21.70 -10.32
N LYS A 343 6.91 -23.02 -10.52
CA LYS A 343 6.25 -23.75 -11.64
C LYS A 343 4.73 -23.53 -11.64
N HIS A 344 4.10 -23.52 -10.47
CA HIS A 344 2.67 -23.25 -10.34
C HIS A 344 2.32 -21.81 -10.72
N TYR A 345 3.13 -20.83 -10.28
CA TYR A 345 2.96 -19.42 -10.62
C TYR A 345 3.20 -19.14 -12.10
N TYR A 346 4.19 -19.77 -12.72
CA TYR A 346 4.41 -19.66 -14.17
C TYR A 346 3.22 -20.19 -14.97
N ARG A 347 2.63 -21.31 -14.55
CA ARG A 347 1.40 -21.84 -15.17
C ARG A 347 0.23 -20.85 -15.03
N ARG A 348 0.06 -20.24 -13.85
CA ARG A 348 -0.98 -19.20 -13.64
C ARG A 348 -0.71 -17.95 -14.48
N PHE A 349 0.55 -17.51 -14.52
CA PHE A 349 0.98 -16.34 -15.27
C PHE A 349 0.71 -16.52 -16.77
N TRP A 350 1.01 -17.70 -17.30
CA TRP A 350 0.60 -18.05 -18.65
C TRP A 350 -0.93 -18.03 -18.82
N ASN A 351 -1.69 -18.74 -17.97
CA ASN A 351 -3.14 -18.74 -18.08
C ASN A 351 -3.74 -17.31 -18.06
N MET A 352 -3.09 -16.36 -17.38
CA MET A 352 -3.46 -14.94 -17.43
C MET A 352 -3.18 -14.34 -18.81
N LEU A 353 -2.00 -14.59 -19.39
CA LEU A 353 -1.64 -14.08 -20.73
C LEU A 353 -2.55 -14.61 -21.84
N SER A 354 -3.03 -15.86 -21.74
CA SER A 354 -3.93 -16.41 -22.76
C SER A 354 -5.29 -15.71 -22.82
N GLN A 355 -5.68 -15.01 -21.75
CA GLN A 355 -6.91 -14.23 -21.66
C GLN A 355 -6.76 -12.82 -22.24
N LEU A 356 -5.54 -12.43 -22.62
CA LEU A 356 -5.21 -11.12 -23.18
C LEU A 356 -4.99 -11.19 -24.70
N ALA A 357 -5.57 -12.21 -25.35
CA ALA A 357 -5.41 -12.55 -26.76
C ALA A 357 -5.69 -11.40 -27.74
N ASN A 358 -6.63 -10.52 -27.41
CA ASN A 358 -7.07 -9.40 -28.26
C ASN A 358 -6.11 -8.21 -28.24
N ALA A 359 -5.11 -8.19 -27.35
CA ALA A 359 -4.20 -7.07 -27.18
C ALA A 359 -3.48 -6.68 -28.48
N LYS A 360 -3.38 -5.37 -28.73
CA LYS A 360 -2.62 -4.81 -29.87
C LYS A 360 -1.18 -4.47 -29.47
N ASN A 361 -0.99 -3.96 -28.25
CA ASN A 361 0.29 -3.51 -27.74
C ASN A 361 0.54 -4.17 -26.39
N LEU A 362 1.62 -4.94 -26.27
CA LEU A 362 1.97 -5.67 -25.05
C LEU A 362 3.28 -5.13 -24.48
N THR A 363 3.29 -4.74 -23.20
CA THR A 363 4.48 -4.23 -22.52
C THR A 363 4.79 -5.08 -21.31
N PHE A 364 6.06 -5.41 -21.11
CA PHE A 364 6.54 -6.18 -19.98
C PHE A 364 7.61 -5.43 -19.18
N ASP A 365 7.69 -5.69 -17.87
CA ASP A 365 8.89 -5.38 -17.08
C ASP A 365 9.95 -6.48 -17.20
N LEU A 366 11.15 -6.21 -16.67
CA LEU A 366 12.31 -7.11 -16.76
C LEU A 366 12.00 -8.50 -16.19
N GLU A 367 11.47 -8.52 -14.97
CA GLU A 367 11.13 -9.77 -14.29
C GLU A 367 10.05 -10.57 -15.05
N SER A 368 9.06 -9.92 -15.67
CA SER A 368 8.04 -10.61 -16.49
C SER A 368 8.65 -11.34 -17.68
N ILE A 369 9.60 -10.71 -18.38
CA ILE A 369 10.26 -11.34 -19.54
C ILE A 369 11.23 -12.44 -19.11
N GLU A 370 11.96 -12.24 -18.03
CA GLU A 370 12.83 -13.28 -17.46
C GLU A 370 12.01 -14.51 -17.01
N ALA A 371 10.86 -14.27 -16.39
CA ALA A 371 9.91 -15.33 -16.01
C ALA A 371 9.41 -16.13 -17.21
N LEU A 372 9.09 -15.47 -18.33
CA LEU A 372 8.70 -16.15 -19.57
C LEU A 372 9.86 -16.90 -20.21
N SER A 373 11.07 -16.33 -20.14
CA SER A 373 12.28 -16.95 -20.68
C SER A 373 12.63 -18.24 -19.94
N ALA A 374 12.47 -18.25 -18.62
CA ALA A 374 12.71 -19.41 -17.76
C ALA A 374 11.79 -20.60 -18.06
N ILE A 375 10.63 -20.38 -18.69
CA ILE A 375 9.68 -21.42 -19.09
C ILE A 375 9.58 -21.61 -20.60
N SER A 376 10.53 -21.07 -21.37
CA SER A 376 10.42 -21.05 -22.83
C SER A 376 10.35 -22.44 -23.47
N ASP A 377 10.95 -23.47 -22.86
CA ASP A 377 10.85 -24.85 -23.32
C ASP A 377 9.41 -25.40 -23.21
N ASP A 378 8.69 -25.05 -22.14
CA ASP A 378 7.28 -25.42 -21.96
C ASP A 378 6.36 -24.67 -22.95
N LEU A 379 6.75 -23.44 -23.34
CA LEU A 379 6.02 -22.60 -24.31
C LEU A 379 6.16 -23.12 -25.74
N ALA A 380 7.26 -23.79 -26.10
CA ALA A 380 7.53 -24.27 -27.46
C ALA A 380 6.44 -25.19 -28.02
N SER A 381 5.75 -25.92 -27.13
CA SER A 381 4.71 -26.88 -27.48
C SER A 381 3.32 -26.26 -27.74
N LYS A 382 3.15 -24.95 -27.51
CA LYS A 382 1.81 -24.33 -27.46
C LYS A 382 1.63 -23.18 -28.46
N PRO A 383 0.42 -23.01 -29.00
CA PRO A 383 0.13 -21.93 -29.94
C PRO A 383 0.18 -20.57 -29.25
N SER A 384 0.54 -19.55 -30.02
CA SER A 384 0.48 -18.17 -29.58
C SER A 384 -0.97 -17.77 -29.27
N PRO A 385 -1.26 -17.19 -28.08
CA PRO A 385 -2.61 -16.73 -27.76
C PRO A 385 -2.95 -15.42 -28.46
N PHE A 386 -1.97 -14.70 -29.00
CA PHE A 386 -2.14 -13.34 -29.49
C PHE A 386 -2.32 -13.29 -31.01
N HIS A 387 -3.44 -12.74 -31.47
CA HIS A 387 -3.78 -12.72 -32.90
C HIS A 387 -3.81 -11.31 -33.52
N ASN A 388 -3.82 -10.26 -32.69
CA ASN A 388 -3.93 -8.86 -33.14
C ASN A 388 -2.73 -7.97 -32.75
N LEU A 389 -1.59 -8.56 -32.34
CA LEU A 389 -0.44 -7.77 -31.87
C LEU A 389 0.17 -6.94 -33.00
N LYS A 390 0.38 -5.65 -32.71
CA LYS A 390 1.20 -4.71 -33.47
C LYS A 390 2.63 -4.71 -32.95
N TYR A 391 2.82 -4.60 -31.63
CA TYR A 391 4.15 -4.70 -31.05
C TYR A 391 4.17 -5.25 -29.62
N VAL A 392 5.32 -5.84 -29.27
CA VAL A 392 5.70 -6.19 -27.90
C VAL A 392 6.84 -5.26 -27.47
N LYS A 393 6.60 -4.43 -26.46
CA LYS A 393 7.59 -3.53 -25.89
C LYS A 393 8.38 -4.22 -24.78
N LEU A 394 9.68 -4.33 -24.99
CA LEU A 394 10.62 -4.83 -24.00
C LEU A 394 11.14 -3.72 -23.07
N PRO A 395 11.62 -4.09 -21.87
CA PRO A 395 12.41 -3.20 -21.03
C PRO A 395 13.65 -2.68 -21.77
N GLN A 396 14.05 -1.45 -21.47
CA GLN A 396 15.14 -0.77 -22.18
C GLN A 396 16.49 -1.49 -22.06
N ASP A 397 16.71 -2.19 -20.94
CA ASP A 397 17.95 -2.92 -20.64
C ASP A 397 17.92 -4.38 -21.12
N TYR A 398 16.81 -4.85 -21.72
CA TYR A 398 16.67 -6.23 -22.16
C TYR A 398 16.99 -6.36 -23.65
N ASN A 399 18.02 -7.13 -23.97
CA ASN A 399 18.45 -7.35 -25.35
C ASN A 399 17.47 -8.26 -26.10
N GLU A 400 16.97 -7.83 -27.26
CA GLU A 400 16.05 -8.62 -28.09
C GLU A 400 16.67 -9.97 -28.49
N SER A 401 17.99 -10.03 -28.70
CA SER A 401 18.68 -11.29 -29.07
C SER A 401 18.63 -12.35 -27.97
N SER A 402 18.31 -11.96 -26.73
CA SER A 402 18.18 -12.89 -25.60
C SER A 402 16.85 -13.65 -25.61
N ILE A 403 15.88 -13.24 -26.45
CA ILE A 403 14.61 -13.95 -26.59
C ILE A 403 14.82 -15.24 -27.38
N SER A 404 14.51 -16.39 -26.76
CA SER A 404 14.56 -17.69 -27.43
C SER A 404 13.54 -17.79 -28.57
N THR A 405 13.83 -18.61 -29.58
CA THR A 405 12.93 -18.84 -30.72
C THR A 405 11.54 -19.32 -30.26
N ALA A 406 11.49 -20.15 -29.22
CA ALA A 406 10.25 -20.63 -28.63
C ALA A 406 9.41 -19.50 -28.03
N LEU A 407 10.04 -18.60 -27.23
CA LEU A 407 9.35 -17.45 -26.66
C LEU A 407 8.90 -16.46 -27.75
N ARG A 408 9.73 -16.24 -28.78
CA ARG A 408 9.38 -15.38 -29.93
C ARG A 408 8.18 -15.93 -30.69
N SER A 409 8.15 -17.23 -30.95
CA SER A 409 7.03 -17.93 -31.57
C SER A 409 5.77 -17.85 -30.72
N TYR A 410 5.89 -18.02 -29.40
CA TYR A 410 4.76 -17.91 -28.49
C TYR A 410 4.16 -16.48 -28.45
N LEU A 411 4.99 -15.44 -28.43
CA LEU A 411 4.51 -14.05 -28.37
C LEU A 411 3.95 -13.55 -29.70
N LEU A 412 4.60 -13.86 -30.82
CA LEU A 412 4.27 -13.28 -32.13
C LEU A 412 3.63 -14.25 -33.13
N GLY A 413 3.67 -15.56 -32.86
CA GLY A 413 3.33 -16.59 -33.85
C GLY A 413 1.88 -16.56 -34.34
N GLY A 414 0.96 -15.94 -33.59
CA GLY A 414 -0.43 -15.74 -34.01
C GLY A 414 -0.68 -14.42 -34.74
N SER A 415 0.30 -13.50 -34.77
CA SER A 415 0.16 -12.13 -35.25
C SER A 415 1.17 -11.81 -36.34
N SER A 416 0.74 -11.88 -37.61
CA SER A 416 1.62 -11.69 -38.79
C SER A 416 2.26 -10.30 -38.90
N ARG A 417 1.71 -9.29 -38.22
CA ARG A 417 2.21 -7.91 -38.20
C ARG A 417 2.93 -7.52 -36.90
N GLY A 418 3.08 -8.45 -35.95
CA GLY A 418 3.65 -8.17 -34.64
C GLY A 418 5.17 -8.04 -34.68
N THR A 419 5.70 -6.97 -34.09
CA THR A 419 7.15 -6.75 -33.95
C THR A 419 7.58 -6.58 -32.50
N ILE A 420 8.82 -6.89 -32.15
CA ILE A 420 9.37 -6.55 -30.85
C ILE A 420 10.04 -5.17 -30.95
N VAL A 421 9.83 -4.30 -29.97
CA VAL A 421 10.39 -2.95 -29.92
C VAL A 421 10.98 -2.66 -28.54
N THR A 422 12.09 -1.94 -28.49
CA THR A 422 12.70 -1.42 -27.25
C THR A 422 12.32 0.04 -26.97
N SER A 423 11.80 0.74 -27.99
CA SER A 423 11.26 2.10 -27.89
C SER A 423 9.96 2.21 -28.72
N PRO A 424 8.94 2.97 -28.26
CA PRO A 424 7.68 3.08 -29.00
C PRO A 424 7.91 3.76 -30.36
N PRO A 425 7.24 3.32 -31.44
CA PRO A 425 7.35 3.96 -32.74
C PRO A 425 6.84 5.41 -32.63
N ARG A 426 7.67 6.37 -33.03
CA ARG A 426 7.27 7.79 -33.14
C ARG A 426 6.26 7.90 -34.29
N ASN A 427 5.00 8.19 -33.97
CA ASN A 427 4.09 8.75 -34.97
C ASN A 427 4.64 10.12 -35.38
N THR A 428 5.16 10.22 -36.61
CA THR A 428 5.52 11.49 -37.24
C THR A 428 4.25 12.25 -37.58
N ILE A 429 3.84 13.13 -36.66
CA ILE A 429 3.01 14.30 -36.97
C ILE A 429 4.00 15.48 -37.08
N PRO A 430 3.95 16.32 -38.13
CA PRO A 430 4.88 17.43 -38.29
C PRO A 430 4.75 18.40 -37.10
N CYS A 431 5.89 18.83 -36.58
CA CYS A 431 5.98 19.82 -35.52
C CYS A 431 5.31 21.13 -35.93
N THR A 432 4.37 21.60 -35.10
CA THR A 432 4.19 23.04 -34.86
C THR A 432 4.21 23.24 -33.36
N GLU A 433 5.17 24.05 -32.93
CA GLU A 433 5.43 24.44 -31.55
C GLU A 433 4.19 25.11 -30.94
N GLU A 434 3.70 24.59 -29.82
CA GLU A 434 3.01 25.40 -28.82
C GLU A 434 3.36 24.86 -27.43
N HIS A 435 4.00 25.73 -26.65
CA HIS A 435 4.39 25.51 -25.27
C HIS A 435 3.16 25.36 -24.39
N VAL A 436 3.02 24.21 -23.72
CA VAL A 436 2.26 24.09 -22.47
C VAL A 436 3.14 23.40 -21.45
N VAL A 437 3.43 24.15 -20.39
CA VAL A 437 4.16 23.73 -19.20
C VAL A 437 3.18 23.01 -18.28
N GLU A 438 3.46 21.77 -17.89
CA GLU A 438 2.91 21.20 -16.67
C GLU A 438 3.94 20.28 -15.98
N ASP A 439 4.13 20.58 -14.70
CA ASP A 439 5.10 20.04 -13.78
C ASP A 439 4.81 18.59 -13.41
N SER A 440 5.84 17.74 -13.36
CA SER A 440 5.80 16.47 -12.64
C SER A 440 6.85 16.47 -11.53
N VAL A 441 6.35 16.56 -10.30
CA VAL A 441 7.07 16.25 -9.05
C VAL A 441 7.23 14.73 -8.97
N VAL A 442 8.45 14.24 -8.88
CA VAL A 442 8.76 12.89 -8.41
C VAL A 442 9.81 12.98 -7.32
N ASP A 443 9.48 12.25 -6.25
CA ASP A 443 10.11 12.12 -4.95
C ASP A 443 11.64 11.98 -4.96
N ALA A 444 12.20 12.61 -3.93
CA ALA A 444 13.58 12.51 -3.52
C ALA A 444 13.76 11.32 -2.58
N ASP A 445 14.75 10.48 -2.86
CA ASP A 445 15.40 9.65 -1.84
C ASP A 445 16.86 9.44 -2.22
N ARG A 446 17.74 10.32 -1.73
CA ARG A 446 19.19 10.07 -1.67
C ARG A 446 19.77 10.64 -0.38
N VAL A 447 20.15 9.72 0.50
CA VAL A 447 21.03 9.97 1.63
C VAL A 447 22.47 10.11 1.14
N ARG A 448 23.02 11.29 1.45
CA ARG A 448 24.40 11.70 1.75
C ARG A 448 25.50 10.63 1.59
N ASP A 449 26.53 11.00 0.84
CA ASP A 449 27.93 10.86 1.26
C ASP A 449 28.75 12.04 0.70
N ILE A 450 29.46 12.72 1.60
CA ILE A 450 30.50 13.71 1.34
C ILE A 450 31.74 13.09 2.03
N ASP A 451 32.83 12.80 1.33
CA ASP A 451 33.96 13.72 1.22
C ASP A 451 34.89 13.36 0.05
N ALA A 452 35.50 14.40 -0.52
CA ALA A 452 36.44 14.39 -1.65
C ALA A 452 37.92 14.45 -1.16
N PRO A 453 38.91 14.91 -1.96
CA PRO A 453 39.72 14.10 -2.89
C PRO A 453 41.24 14.20 -2.59
N LEU A 454 42.05 13.33 -3.19
CA LEU A 454 43.47 13.63 -3.42
C LEU A 454 43.94 13.14 -4.81
N GLU A 455 44.45 14.10 -5.58
CA GLU A 455 45.17 13.95 -6.84
C GLU A 455 46.61 13.46 -6.61
N GLU A 456 47.16 12.63 -7.51
CA GLU A 456 48.25 13.01 -8.43
C GLU A 456 48.87 11.79 -9.16
N ILE A 457 48.81 11.87 -10.50
CA ILE A 457 49.88 11.65 -11.49
C ILE A 457 50.64 10.29 -11.52
N GLY A 458 50.46 9.56 -12.64
CA GLY A 458 51.62 9.08 -13.40
C GLY A 458 51.56 7.67 -14.03
N LYS A 459 51.43 7.66 -15.36
CA LYS A 459 51.97 6.70 -16.36
C LYS A 459 51.23 5.38 -16.65
N ASP A 460 50.67 5.32 -17.86
CA ASP A 460 50.51 4.13 -18.70
C ASP A 460 51.87 3.59 -19.21
N PRO A 461 51.98 2.40 -19.85
CA PRO A 461 50.94 1.41 -20.23
C PRO A 461 51.29 -0.03 -19.81
N VAL A 462 50.35 -0.97 -20.00
CA VAL A 462 50.53 -2.31 -20.65
C VAL A 462 49.39 -3.24 -20.22
N SER A 463 48.70 -3.72 -21.24
CA SER A 463 47.74 -4.81 -21.26
C SER A 463 48.15 -6.03 -20.43
N THR A 464 47.33 -6.41 -19.45
CA THR A 464 47.05 -7.83 -19.13
C THR A 464 45.66 -7.95 -18.49
N SER A 465 44.81 -8.75 -19.13
CA SER A 465 43.60 -9.42 -18.62
C SER A 465 43.15 -9.09 -17.18
N ARG A 466 42.07 -8.33 -17.01
CA ARG A 466 41.26 -8.34 -15.78
C ARG A 466 39.84 -8.79 -16.13
N GLY A 467 39.70 -10.10 -16.16
CA GLY A 467 38.44 -10.82 -16.26
C GLY A 467 38.58 -12.22 -15.68
N ASN A 468 39.14 -12.32 -14.47
CA ASN A 468 38.98 -13.45 -13.54
C ASN A 468 39.88 -13.24 -12.32
N ARG A 469 39.32 -12.76 -11.22
CA ARG A 469 39.91 -12.93 -9.90
C ARG A 469 38.73 -13.04 -8.95
N TYR A 470 38.36 -14.25 -8.54
CA TYR A 470 37.88 -14.64 -7.20
C TYR A 470 37.60 -16.16 -7.18
N PHE A 471 38.53 -16.97 -7.69
CA PHE A 471 38.52 -18.42 -7.41
C PHE A 471 39.68 -18.75 -6.46
N GLY A 472 39.31 -19.09 -5.21
CA GLY A 472 40.04 -19.97 -4.30
C GLY A 472 41.24 -19.39 -3.54
N LEU A 473 40.97 -18.67 -2.44
CA LEU A 473 41.93 -18.58 -1.32
C LEU A 473 42.25 -19.98 -0.73
N TRP A 474 41.32 -20.91 -0.92
CA TRP A 474 41.32 -22.28 -0.41
C TRP A 474 41.91 -23.31 -1.40
N LEU A 475 42.19 -22.91 -2.67
CA LEU A 475 42.78 -23.80 -3.69
C LEU A 475 44.21 -24.20 -3.27
N GLY A 476 44.32 -25.41 -2.71
CA GLY A 476 45.56 -25.98 -2.19
C GLY A 476 45.50 -26.46 -0.74
N HIS A 477 44.44 -26.15 0.01
CA HIS A 477 44.20 -26.64 1.37
C HIS A 477 43.15 -27.76 1.35
N LYS A 478 43.31 -28.83 2.17
CA LYS A 478 42.31 -29.91 2.31
C LYS A 478 41.15 -29.44 3.19
N VAL A 479 40.33 -28.52 2.68
CA VAL A 479 39.07 -28.10 3.31
C VAL A 479 37.95 -29.04 2.86
N ASN A 480 37.04 -29.41 3.77
CA ASN A 480 35.90 -30.26 3.41
C ASN A 480 35.04 -29.57 2.33
N TYR A 481 34.62 -30.31 1.30
CA TYR A 481 33.92 -29.76 0.13
C TYR A 481 32.60 -29.06 0.51
N GLU A 482 31.94 -29.52 1.56
CA GLU A 482 30.70 -28.96 2.10
C GLU A 482 30.88 -27.54 2.68
N PHE A 483 32.10 -27.20 3.12
CA PHE A 483 32.41 -25.89 3.70
C PHE A 483 32.89 -24.85 2.69
N VAL A 484 33.17 -25.25 1.44
CA VAL A 484 33.60 -24.32 0.39
C VAL A 484 32.52 -23.28 0.11
N GLY A 485 31.26 -23.71 0.01
CA GLY A 485 30.14 -22.79 -0.19
C GLY A 485 29.88 -21.87 1.02
N LEU A 486 30.23 -22.31 2.23
CA LEU A 486 30.15 -21.47 3.43
C LEU A 486 31.25 -20.41 3.44
N LEU A 487 32.48 -20.79 3.11
CA LEU A 487 33.62 -19.88 2.99
C LEU A 487 33.42 -18.82 1.91
N ASP A 488 32.83 -19.20 0.77
CA ASP A 488 32.53 -18.24 -0.30
C ASP A 488 31.47 -17.22 0.14
N ARG A 489 30.45 -17.64 0.90
CA ARG A 489 29.46 -16.72 1.49
C ARG A 489 30.09 -15.78 2.52
N ILE A 490 30.93 -16.30 3.42
CA ILE A 490 31.61 -15.49 4.43
C ILE A 490 32.58 -14.51 3.77
N MET A 491 33.31 -14.92 2.75
CA MET A 491 34.22 -14.05 2.00
C MET A 491 33.47 -12.93 1.26
N HIS A 492 32.27 -13.21 0.76
CA HIS A 492 31.44 -12.19 0.11
C HIS A 492 30.86 -11.17 1.10
N GLN A 493 30.41 -11.66 2.27
CA GLN A 493 29.68 -10.85 3.24
C GLN A 493 30.57 -10.15 4.28
N TYR A 494 31.70 -10.77 4.63
CA TYR A 494 32.69 -10.31 5.61
C TYR A 494 34.11 -10.53 5.07
N PRO A 495 34.51 -9.85 3.98
CA PRO A 495 35.82 -10.04 3.34
C PRO A 495 36.99 -9.80 4.31
N GLU A 496 36.82 -8.93 5.30
CA GLU A 496 37.80 -8.61 6.35
C GLU A 496 38.23 -9.83 7.18
N THR A 497 37.40 -10.88 7.23
CA THR A 497 37.66 -12.13 7.96
C THR A 497 39.02 -12.75 7.61
N PHE A 498 39.47 -12.60 6.37
CA PHE A 498 40.67 -13.26 5.84
C PHE A 498 41.84 -12.30 5.55
N GLU A 499 41.73 -11.01 5.90
CA GLU A 499 42.74 -9.97 5.56
C GLU A 499 44.14 -10.29 6.08
N ASN A 500 44.24 -10.84 7.29
CA ASN A 500 45.51 -11.16 7.94
C ASN A 500 45.86 -12.66 7.87
N PHE A 501 45.13 -13.45 7.07
CA PHE A 501 45.33 -14.89 6.97
C PHE A 501 46.66 -15.21 6.26
N THR A 502 47.65 -15.74 7.00
CA THR A 502 48.98 -16.04 6.45
C THR A 502 49.11 -17.48 5.95
N LYS A 503 49.70 -17.68 4.76
CA LYS A 503 49.93 -19.00 4.15
C LYS A 503 51.19 -19.74 4.64
N LYS A 504 51.86 -19.26 5.70
CA LYS A 504 53.23 -19.67 6.05
C LYS A 504 53.36 -21.12 6.55
N LYS A 505 52.27 -21.76 7.01
CA LYS A 505 52.25 -23.19 7.42
C LYS A 505 51.00 -23.91 6.92
N LYS A 506 51.08 -24.50 5.73
CA LYS A 506 49.96 -25.14 4.99
C LYS A 506 49.08 -26.09 5.82
N LYS A 507 49.66 -26.91 6.69
CA LYS A 507 48.93 -27.86 7.56
C LYS A 507 48.12 -27.14 8.64
N LEU A 508 48.72 -26.15 9.29
CA LEU A 508 48.07 -25.35 10.34
C LEU A 508 46.93 -24.50 9.76
N CYS A 509 47.15 -23.86 8.61
CA CYS A 509 46.12 -23.11 7.88
C CYS A 509 44.90 -23.98 7.54
N THR A 510 45.13 -25.25 7.16
CA THR A 510 44.05 -26.19 6.83
C THR A 510 43.25 -26.58 8.08
N MET A 511 43.91 -26.76 9.22
CA MET A 511 43.26 -27.06 10.49
C MET A 511 42.42 -25.86 10.95
N ASN A 512 42.96 -24.64 10.91
CA ASN A 512 42.25 -23.44 11.34
C ASN A 512 41.06 -23.11 10.42
N LEU A 513 41.18 -23.32 9.10
CA LEU A 513 40.06 -23.15 8.18
C LEU A 513 38.92 -24.12 8.44
N ASN A 514 39.22 -25.41 8.67
CA ASN A 514 38.19 -26.39 9.00
C ASN A 514 37.58 -26.11 10.37
N MET A 515 38.38 -25.74 11.38
CA MET A 515 37.89 -25.35 12.70
C MET A 515 36.95 -24.14 12.60
N PHE A 516 37.34 -23.09 11.88
CA PHE A 516 36.49 -21.92 11.65
C PHE A 516 35.17 -22.29 10.97
N CYS A 517 35.20 -23.11 9.92
CA CYS A 517 33.99 -23.52 9.21
C CYS A 517 33.05 -24.35 10.09
N THR A 518 33.61 -25.31 10.85
CA THR A 518 32.84 -26.14 11.77
C THR A 518 32.22 -25.27 12.87
N SER A 519 33.01 -24.43 13.54
CA SER A 519 32.51 -23.56 14.62
C SER A 519 31.42 -22.61 14.13
N VAL A 520 31.56 -22.01 12.94
CA VAL A 520 30.52 -21.12 12.38
C VAL A 520 29.28 -21.91 11.95
N ASN A 521 29.45 -23.03 11.26
CA ASN A 521 28.34 -23.87 10.81
C ASN A 521 27.51 -24.40 11.98
N ASP A 522 28.19 -24.88 13.02
CA ASP A 522 27.54 -25.46 14.19
C ASP A 522 26.85 -24.36 14.99
N PHE A 523 27.51 -23.21 15.19
CA PHE A 523 26.90 -22.04 15.80
C PHE A 523 25.63 -21.57 15.07
N THR A 524 25.60 -21.57 13.74
CA THR A 524 24.40 -21.17 12.98
C THR A 524 23.22 -22.13 13.10
N LYS A 525 23.44 -23.35 13.62
CA LYS A 525 22.40 -24.38 13.76
C LYS A 525 21.84 -24.49 15.17
N ILE A 526 22.44 -23.81 16.15
CA ILE A 526 21.99 -23.88 17.54
C ILE A 526 20.69 -23.10 17.72
N SER A 527 19.69 -23.74 18.33
CA SER A 527 18.44 -23.08 18.70
C SER A 527 18.66 -22.12 19.87
N MET A 528 18.01 -20.95 19.84
CA MET A 528 18.05 -19.96 20.92
C MET A 528 17.62 -20.53 22.29
N SER A 529 16.84 -21.61 22.32
CA SER A 529 16.43 -22.32 23.54
C SER A 529 17.55 -23.16 24.18
N GLU A 530 18.57 -23.54 23.41
CA GLU A 530 19.62 -24.51 23.82
C GLU A 530 20.95 -23.86 24.25
N VAL A 531 21.17 -22.59 23.89
CA VAL A 531 22.35 -21.75 24.25
C VAL A 531 22.54 -21.47 25.76
N ASP A 532 23.20 -22.32 26.53
CA ASP A 532 23.59 -21.96 27.91
C ASP A 532 24.84 -21.05 28.00
N SER A 533 25.18 -20.60 29.21
CA SER A 533 26.33 -19.72 29.45
C SER A 533 27.67 -20.43 29.26
N GLU A 534 27.74 -21.74 29.45
CA GLU A 534 28.96 -22.54 29.31
C GLU A 534 29.31 -22.70 27.82
N MET A 535 28.32 -23.00 26.99
CA MET A 535 28.43 -23.05 25.54
C MET A 535 28.91 -21.71 24.95
N LEU A 536 28.38 -20.58 25.42
CA LEU A 536 28.83 -19.26 24.95
C LEU A 536 30.31 -19.00 25.27
N VAL A 537 30.81 -19.46 26.42
CA VAL A 537 32.22 -19.36 26.79
C VAL A 537 33.08 -20.22 25.86
N GLU A 538 32.68 -21.46 25.57
CA GLU A 538 33.40 -22.34 24.65
C GLU A 538 33.55 -21.74 23.24
N TYR A 539 32.48 -21.13 22.70
CA TYR A 539 32.54 -20.45 21.41
C TYR A 539 33.43 -19.20 21.45
N ARG A 540 33.41 -18.43 22.55
CA ARG A 540 34.30 -17.28 22.72
C ARG A 540 35.76 -17.71 22.71
N ASP A 541 36.10 -18.80 23.40
CA ASP A 541 37.46 -19.32 23.43
C ASP A 541 37.91 -19.83 22.06
N ALA A 542 37.03 -20.53 21.33
CA ALA A 542 37.30 -20.98 19.97
C ALA A 542 37.54 -19.81 19.00
N PHE A 543 36.74 -18.75 19.07
CA PHE A 543 36.92 -17.57 18.22
C PHE A 543 38.13 -16.71 18.65
N ALA A 544 38.45 -16.64 19.94
CA ALA A 544 39.67 -15.99 20.43
C ALA A 544 40.93 -16.71 19.91
N TYR A 545 40.93 -18.05 19.89
CA TYR A 545 42.00 -18.82 19.27
C TYR A 545 42.16 -18.48 17.78
N LEU A 546 41.06 -18.46 17.02
CA LEU A 546 41.09 -18.13 15.58
C LEU A 546 41.52 -16.68 15.32
N GLN A 547 41.20 -15.75 16.22
CA GLN A 547 41.66 -14.37 16.15
C GLN A 547 43.18 -14.25 16.32
N ASN A 548 43.77 -15.03 17.24
CA ASN A 548 45.21 -15.11 17.41
C ASN A 548 45.93 -15.73 16.20
N GLU A 549 45.23 -16.60 15.46
CA GLU A 549 45.74 -17.21 14.22
C GLU A 549 45.52 -16.32 12.97
N GLY A 550 44.99 -15.11 13.13
CA GLY A 550 44.89 -14.08 12.08
C GLY A 550 43.54 -13.97 11.39
N PHE A 551 42.48 -14.63 11.89
CA PHE A 551 41.12 -14.43 11.38
C PHE A 551 40.45 -13.23 12.06
N ASN A 552 39.79 -12.36 11.29
CA ASN A 552 38.96 -11.30 11.86
C ASN A 552 37.53 -11.84 12.11
N VAL A 553 37.29 -12.35 13.32
CA VAL A 553 36.01 -12.94 13.74
C VAL A 553 35.12 -11.98 14.54
N SER A 554 35.41 -10.67 14.50
CA SER A 554 34.71 -9.64 15.29
C SER A 554 33.20 -9.57 15.02
N TRP A 555 32.75 -9.93 13.82
CA TRP A 555 31.34 -9.98 13.47
C TRP A 555 30.61 -11.14 14.16
N VAL A 556 31.24 -12.30 14.33
CA VAL A 556 30.68 -13.45 15.06
C VAL A 556 30.65 -13.17 16.55
N VAL A 557 31.72 -12.57 17.09
CA VAL A 557 31.80 -12.21 18.52
C VAL A 557 30.71 -11.21 18.90
N ARG A 558 30.46 -10.18 18.07
CA ARG A 558 29.32 -9.26 18.27
C ARG A 558 27.96 -9.97 18.25
N ARG A 559 27.83 -11.04 17.46
CA ARG A 559 26.60 -11.84 17.40
C ARG A 559 26.42 -12.67 18.67
N LEU A 560 27.51 -13.22 19.23
CA LEU A 560 27.51 -13.89 20.53
C LEU A 560 27.10 -12.93 21.65
N ASP A 561 27.67 -11.72 21.69
CA ASP A 561 27.31 -10.67 22.66
C ASP A 561 25.81 -10.33 22.60
N TYR A 562 25.27 -10.23 21.38
CA TYR A 562 23.85 -9.96 21.16
C TYR A 562 22.95 -11.09 21.66
N ILE A 563 23.33 -12.35 21.44
CA ILE A 563 22.59 -13.53 21.89
C ILE A 563 22.63 -13.65 23.42
N GLU A 564 23.79 -13.42 24.02
CA GLU A 564 23.95 -13.40 25.48
C GLU A 564 23.06 -12.32 26.12
N HIS A 565 23.05 -11.12 25.55
CA HIS A 565 22.18 -10.03 25.99
C HIS A 565 20.69 -10.37 25.85
N LEU A 566 20.29 -10.99 24.73
CA LEU A 566 18.90 -11.39 24.51
C LEU A 566 18.44 -12.48 25.49
N ARG A 567 19.30 -13.44 25.80
CA ARG A 567 18.93 -14.60 26.64
C ARG A 567 19.04 -14.32 28.13
N PHE A 568 20.07 -13.58 28.55
CA PHE A 568 20.41 -13.45 29.97
C PHE A 568 20.28 -12.03 30.53
N SER A 569 20.10 -11.00 29.69
CA SER A 569 20.11 -9.60 30.15
C SER A 569 18.80 -8.82 29.95
N ASN A 570 17.71 -9.41 29.41
CA ASN A 570 16.47 -8.67 29.11
C ASN A 570 15.18 -9.36 29.62
N PRO A 571 14.16 -8.61 30.12
CA PRO A 571 12.94 -9.15 30.75
C PRO A 571 11.87 -9.64 29.74
N LEU A 572 12.23 -9.89 28.49
CA LEU A 572 11.30 -10.28 27.43
C LEU A 572 10.83 -11.73 27.55
N ILE A 573 11.60 -12.60 28.21
CA ILE A 573 11.21 -14.02 28.41
C ILE A 573 10.02 -14.12 29.39
N PRO A 574 10.01 -13.45 30.55
CA PRO A 574 8.81 -13.36 31.39
C PRO A 574 7.60 -12.72 30.69
N GLU A 575 7.80 -11.71 29.84
CA GLU A 575 6.70 -11.07 29.10
C GLU A 575 6.13 -11.98 28.00
N LEU A 576 6.97 -12.72 27.27
CA LEU A 576 6.55 -13.75 26.33
C LEU A 576 5.79 -14.87 27.04
N TYR A 577 6.30 -15.34 28.19
CA TYR A 577 5.62 -16.36 28.98
C TYR A 577 4.27 -15.86 29.50
N ALA A 578 4.17 -14.60 29.91
CA ALA A 578 2.91 -13.98 30.31
C ALA A 578 1.93 -13.82 29.13
N LEU A 579 2.43 -13.55 27.92
CA LEU A 579 1.63 -13.50 26.70
C LEU A 579 1.13 -14.90 26.29
N ASP A 580 1.99 -15.92 26.35
CA ASP A 580 1.62 -17.31 26.06
C ASP A 580 0.57 -17.83 27.05
N CYS A 581 0.68 -17.49 28.34
CA CYS A 581 -0.38 -17.77 29.32
C CYS A 581 -1.71 -17.10 28.93
N ARG A 582 -1.70 -15.81 28.56
CA ARG A 582 -2.93 -15.11 28.12
C ARG A 582 -3.53 -15.72 26.85
N ILE A 583 -2.69 -16.12 25.90
CA ILE A 583 -3.13 -16.77 24.67
C ILE A 583 -3.81 -18.11 24.99
N ASN A 584 -3.25 -18.90 25.91
CA ASN A 584 -3.85 -20.17 26.34
C ASN A 584 -5.17 -19.98 27.10
N ASP A 585 -5.26 -18.97 27.96
CA ASP A 585 -6.50 -18.61 28.65
C ASP A 585 -7.60 -18.19 27.66
N ASP A 586 -7.27 -17.35 26.69
CA ASP A 586 -8.23 -16.89 25.68
C ASP A 586 -8.63 -18.01 24.71
N LYS A 587 -7.72 -18.94 24.38
CA LYS A 587 -8.03 -20.15 23.61
C LYS A 587 -9.01 -21.06 24.36
N SER A 588 -8.86 -21.18 25.67
CA SER A 588 -9.78 -21.95 26.52
C SER A 588 -11.18 -21.32 26.54
N LYS A 589 -11.27 -20.00 26.73
CA LYS A 589 -12.55 -19.26 26.64
C LYS A 589 -13.21 -19.39 25.25
N LEU A 590 -12.41 -19.39 24.18
CA LEU A 590 -12.92 -19.57 22.82
C LEU A 590 -13.56 -20.97 22.65
N GLN A 591 -12.96 -22.01 23.24
CA GLN A 591 -13.53 -23.36 23.23
C GLN A 591 -14.85 -23.43 24.01
N GLU A 592 -14.94 -22.77 25.16
CA GLU A 592 -16.20 -22.68 25.93
C GLU A 592 -17.30 -21.96 25.13
N LEU A 593 -16.97 -20.83 24.50
CA LEU A 593 -17.91 -20.11 23.63
C LEU A 593 -18.34 -20.95 22.43
N GLN A 594 -17.43 -21.72 21.83
CA GLN A 594 -17.74 -22.62 20.72
C GLN A 594 -18.73 -23.71 21.16
N ALA A 595 -18.53 -24.32 22.33
CA ALA A 595 -19.48 -25.29 22.89
C ALA A 595 -20.87 -24.66 23.15
N CYS A 596 -20.91 -23.40 23.61
CA CYS A 596 -22.15 -22.65 23.80
C CYS A 596 -22.88 -22.39 22.46
N VAL A 597 -22.14 -22.07 21.39
CA VAL A 597 -22.69 -21.89 20.04
C VAL A 597 -23.28 -23.19 19.51
N ASP A 598 -22.61 -24.33 19.75
CA ASP A 598 -23.09 -25.63 19.31
C ASP A 598 -24.38 -26.06 20.04
N ASP A 599 -24.48 -25.80 21.35
CA ASP A 599 -25.72 -26.00 22.12
C ASP A 599 -26.87 -25.10 21.62
N ALA A 600 -26.59 -23.81 21.35
CA ALA A 600 -27.57 -22.89 20.80
C ALA A 600 -28.06 -23.34 19.42
N LYS A 601 -27.16 -23.86 18.58
CA LYS A 601 -27.50 -24.40 17.26
C LYS A 601 -28.40 -25.63 17.36
N LEU A 602 -28.14 -26.52 18.31
CA LEU A 602 -28.97 -27.69 18.58
C LEU A 602 -30.39 -27.27 19.02
N LYS A 603 -30.51 -26.27 19.91
CA LYS A 603 -31.80 -25.71 20.34
C LYS A 603 -32.57 -25.11 19.17
N LEU A 604 -31.89 -24.41 18.27
CA LEU A 604 -32.50 -23.78 17.09
C LEU A 604 -33.01 -24.83 16.09
N GLN A 605 -32.27 -25.93 15.89
CA GLN A 605 -32.73 -27.08 15.10
C GLN A 605 -33.98 -27.74 15.69
N ASN A 606 -34.05 -27.89 17.01
CA ASN A 606 -35.24 -28.45 17.67
C ASN A 606 -36.46 -27.53 17.51
N LEU A 607 -36.28 -26.21 17.68
CA LEU A 607 -37.35 -25.23 17.43
C LEU A 607 -37.82 -25.27 15.97
N GLN A 608 -36.90 -25.40 15.02
CA GLN A 608 -37.23 -25.52 13.60
C GLN A 608 -38.11 -26.76 13.32
N ALA A 609 -37.74 -27.92 13.90
CA ALA A 609 -38.55 -29.14 13.78
C ALA A 609 -39.97 -28.97 14.34
N ARG A 610 -40.13 -28.24 15.46
CA ARG A 610 -41.45 -27.91 16.03
C ARG A 610 -42.26 -26.97 15.15
N VAL A 611 -41.61 -26.01 14.49
CA VAL A 611 -42.26 -25.11 13.53
C VAL A 611 -42.76 -25.89 12.32
N ASP A 612 -41.97 -26.85 11.82
CA ASP A 612 -42.35 -27.64 10.66
C ASP A 612 -43.49 -28.63 10.98
N ASP A 613 -43.51 -29.24 12.17
CA ASP A 613 -44.67 -30.01 12.69
C ASP A 613 -45.94 -29.15 12.79
N ALA A 614 -45.82 -27.92 13.34
CA ALA A 614 -46.95 -27.01 13.44
C ALA A 614 -47.49 -26.58 12.06
N LYS A 615 -46.60 -26.36 11.08
CA LYS A 615 -47.00 -26.07 9.68
C LYS A 615 -47.74 -27.26 9.06
N SER A 616 -47.26 -28.48 9.26
CA SER A 616 -47.94 -29.69 8.77
C SER A 616 -49.35 -29.78 9.34
N LYS A 617 -49.49 -29.63 10.66
CA LYS A 617 -50.81 -29.65 11.33
C LYS A 617 -51.74 -28.54 10.83
N LEU A 618 -51.21 -27.34 10.58
CA LEU A 618 -52.00 -26.24 10.01
C LEU A 618 -52.49 -26.58 8.60
N GLN A 619 -51.65 -27.21 7.78
CA GLN A 619 -51.99 -27.62 6.43
C GLN A 619 -53.08 -28.71 6.43
N ASP A 620 -53.03 -29.66 7.35
CA ASP A 620 -54.07 -30.67 7.54
C ASP A 620 -55.41 -30.03 7.91
N VAL A 621 -55.41 -29.06 8.84
CA VAL A 621 -56.62 -28.32 9.24
C VAL A 621 -57.19 -27.50 8.08
N GLN A 622 -56.33 -26.84 7.30
CA GLN A 622 -56.76 -26.09 6.11
C GLN A 622 -57.38 -27.01 5.05
N THR A 623 -56.78 -28.18 4.83
CA THR A 623 -57.29 -29.21 3.91
C THR A 623 -58.66 -29.70 4.37
N HIS A 624 -58.80 -30.03 5.66
CA HIS A 624 -60.07 -30.45 6.23
C HIS A 624 -61.14 -29.36 6.16
N ARG A 625 -60.77 -28.10 6.40
CA ARG A 625 -61.68 -26.95 6.22
C ARG A 625 -62.15 -26.84 4.78
N ALA A 626 -61.25 -27.00 3.80
CA ALA A 626 -61.60 -26.94 2.38
C ALA A 626 -62.55 -28.08 1.97
N GLU A 627 -62.33 -29.30 2.46
CA GLU A 627 -63.25 -30.44 2.27
C GLU A 627 -64.64 -30.17 2.84
N LYS A 628 -64.72 -29.67 4.09
CA LYS A 628 -65.98 -29.29 4.72
C LYS A 628 -66.70 -28.18 3.95
N LEU A 629 -65.97 -27.17 3.47
CA LEU A 629 -66.51 -26.09 2.65
C LEU A 629 -67.05 -26.61 1.31
N LYS A 630 -66.38 -27.60 0.70
CA LYS A 630 -66.85 -28.29 -0.51
C LYS A 630 -68.11 -29.11 -0.23
N ALA A 631 -68.18 -29.80 0.90
CA ALA A 631 -69.37 -30.54 1.34
C ALA A 631 -70.57 -29.59 1.58
N ILE A 632 -70.35 -28.46 2.26
CA ILE A 632 -71.39 -27.42 2.48
C ILE A 632 -71.87 -26.86 1.14
N LYS A 633 -70.96 -26.51 0.22
CA LYS A 633 -71.32 -26.04 -1.13
C LYS A 633 -72.12 -27.09 -1.92
N LYS A 634 -71.81 -28.38 -1.75
CA LYS A 634 -72.54 -29.49 -2.39
C LYS A 634 -73.94 -29.68 -1.79
N ALA A 635 -74.10 -29.51 -0.48
CA ALA A 635 -75.37 -29.70 0.23
C ALA A 635 -76.34 -28.51 0.05
N PHE A 636 -75.85 -27.27 -0.02
CA PHE A 636 -76.69 -26.06 0.01
C PHE A 636 -76.63 -25.20 -1.28
N GLY A 637 -75.91 -25.64 -2.31
CA GLY A 637 -75.75 -24.90 -3.57
C GLY A 637 -75.14 -23.49 -3.39
N LYS A 638 -75.32 -22.60 -4.39
CA LYS A 638 -74.82 -21.20 -4.35
C LYS A 638 -75.42 -20.35 -3.23
N MET A 639 -76.49 -20.81 -2.56
CA MET A 639 -77.15 -20.09 -1.46
C MET A 639 -76.49 -20.35 -0.09
N GLY A 640 -75.78 -21.48 0.09
CA GLY A 640 -75.13 -21.83 1.37
C GLY A 640 -73.90 -20.97 1.73
N THR A 641 -73.24 -20.33 0.77
CA THR A 641 -72.06 -19.49 1.03
C THR A 641 -72.39 -18.17 1.74
N LYS A 642 -73.64 -17.70 1.74
CA LYS A 642 -74.06 -16.54 2.54
C LYS A 642 -74.42 -16.88 3.98
N LEU A 643 -74.87 -18.11 4.24
CA LEU A 643 -75.27 -18.55 5.59
C LEU A 643 -74.08 -18.75 6.54
N ALA A 644 -72.90 -19.12 6.03
CA ALA A 644 -71.71 -19.34 6.85
C ALA A 644 -70.95 -18.05 7.25
N ILE A 645 -71.20 -16.92 6.60
CA ILE A 645 -70.56 -15.62 6.91
C ILE A 645 -71.39 -14.82 7.94
N GLY A 646 -72.67 -15.18 8.14
CA GLY A 646 -73.60 -14.45 9.01
C GLY A 646 -73.74 -14.96 10.44
N PHE A 647 -72.94 -15.94 10.89
CA PHE A 647 -73.00 -16.45 12.25
C PHE A 647 -71.59 -16.60 12.81
N ILE A 648 -71.04 -15.51 13.34
CA ILE A 648 -70.25 -15.39 14.57
C ILE A 648 -69.82 -13.91 14.63
N GLY A 649 -70.39 -13.19 15.59
CA GLY A 649 -70.51 -11.74 15.59
C GLY A 649 -69.23 -10.95 15.85
N ASP A 650 -69.08 -9.88 15.07
CA ASP A 650 -68.22 -8.72 15.36
C ASP A 650 -69.03 -7.53 15.93
N ASP A 651 -70.29 -7.74 16.34
CA ASP A 651 -71.11 -6.75 17.08
C ASP A 651 -70.71 -6.60 18.57
N LEU A 652 -69.48 -6.97 18.95
CA LEU A 652 -69.01 -6.93 20.35
C LEU A 652 -67.72 -6.12 20.58
N LEU A 653 -67.19 -5.40 19.58
CA LEU A 653 -65.93 -4.62 19.73
C LEU A 653 -66.00 -3.15 19.29
N SER A 654 -67.18 -2.57 19.12
CA SER A 654 -67.35 -1.11 19.14
C SER A 654 -68.27 -0.71 20.30
N SER A 655 -67.66 -0.35 21.43
CA SER A 655 -68.30 0.41 22.51
C SER A 655 -68.68 1.81 22.03
N PRO A 656 -69.65 2.50 22.67
CA PRO A 656 -69.68 3.96 22.63
C PRO A 656 -68.44 4.57 23.33
#